data_AF-A0A1B0GTW7-F1
#
_entry.id   AF-A0A1B0GTW7-F1
#
_cell.length_a   1.000
_cell.length_b   1.000
_cell.length_c   1.000
_cell.angle_alpha   90.00
_cell.angle_beta   90.00
_cell.angle_gamma   90.00
#
_symmetry.space_group_name_H-M   'P 1'
#
loop_
_entity.id
_entity.type
_entity.pdbx_description
1 polymer ?
#
loop_
_entity_poly.entity_id
_entity_poly.type
_entity_poly.pdbx_seq_one_letter_code
_entity_poly.pdbx_strand_id
1 'polypeptide(L)'
;MLLLLLLLLLLPPLVLRVAASRCLHDETQKSVSLLRPPFSQLPSKSRSSSLTLPSSRDPQPLRIQSCYLGDHISDGAWDPEGEGMRGGSRALAAVREATQRIQAVLAVQGPLLLSRDPAQYCHAVWGDPDSPNYHRCSLLNPGYKGESCLGAKIPDTHLRGYALWPEQGPPQLVQPDGPGVQNTDFLLYVRVAHTSKCHQETVSLCCPGWSTAAQSQLTAALTSWAQRRGFVMLPRLCLKLLGSSNLPTLASQSIRITGPSVIAYAACCQLDSEDRPLAGTIVYCAQHLTSPSLSHSDIVMATLHELLHALGFSGQLFKKWRDCPSGFSVRENCSTRQLVTRQDEWGQLLLTTPAVSLSLAKHLGVSGASLGVPLEEEEGLLSSHWEARLLQGSLMTATFDGAQRTRLDPITLAAFKDSGWYQVNHSAAEELLWGQGSGPEFGLVTTCGTGSSDFFCTGSGLGCHYLHLDKGSCSSDPMLEGCRMYKPLANGSECWKKENGFPAGVDNPHGEIYHPQSRCFFANLTSQLLPGDKPRHPSLTPHLKEAELMGRCYLHQCTGRGAYKVQVEGSPWVPCLPGKVIQIPGYYGLLFCPRGRLCQTNEDINAVTSPPVSLSTPDPLFQLSLELAGPPGHSLGKEQQEGLAEAVLEALASKGGTGRCYFHGPSITTSLVFTVHMWKSPGCQGPSVATLHKALTLTLQKKPLEVYHGGANFTTQPSKLLVTSDHNPSMTHLRLSMGLCLMLLILVGVMGTTAYQKRATLPVRPSASYHSPELHSTRVPVRGIREV
;
A
#
# COMPACT_ATOMS: atom_id res chain seq x y z
N MET A 1 7.76 42.74 -2.06
CA MET A 1 6.38 42.25 -2.28
C MET A 1 6.24 41.50 -3.61
N LEU A 2 6.33 42.13 -4.79
CA LEU A 2 6.04 41.43 -6.06
C LEU A 2 6.88 40.15 -6.30
N LEU A 3 8.19 40.17 -5.96
CA LEU A 3 9.06 38.99 -6.02
C LEU A 3 8.62 37.87 -5.06
N LEU A 4 8.09 38.23 -3.88
CA LEU A 4 7.56 37.29 -2.89
C LEU A 4 6.24 36.67 -3.36
N LEU A 5 5.39 37.47 -4.01
CA LEU A 5 4.15 37.01 -4.64
C LEU A 5 4.43 36.04 -5.79
N LEU A 6 5.44 36.35 -6.62
CA LEU A 6 5.93 35.45 -7.67
C LEU A 6 6.53 34.16 -7.09
N LEU A 7 7.30 34.22 -6.00
CA LEU A 7 7.78 33.02 -5.29
C LEU A 7 6.63 32.18 -4.72
N LEU A 8 5.59 32.80 -4.16
CA LEU A 8 4.39 32.12 -3.66
C LEU A 8 3.51 31.51 -4.78
N LEU A 9 3.53 32.10 -5.98
CA LEU A 9 2.83 31.58 -7.16
C LEU A 9 3.63 30.51 -7.92
N LEU A 10 4.97 30.59 -7.87
CA LEU A 10 5.89 29.62 -8.49
C LEU A 10 6.27 28.46 -7.59
N LEU A 11 5.96 28.55 -6.29
CA LEU A 11 5.88 27.43 -5.37
C LEU A 11 4.41 27.01 -5.25
N PRO A 12 3.86 26.19 -6.18
CA PRO A 12 2.73 25.37 -5.80
C PRO A 12 3.17 24.62 -4.52
N PRO A 13 2.37 24.63 -3.44
CA PRO A 13 2.83 24.12 -2.17
C PRO A 13 3.29 22.67 -2.38
N LEU A 14 4.56 22.39 -2.08
CA LEU A 14 5.21 21.09 -2.27
C LEU A 14 4.71 20.05 -1.26
N VAL A 15 3.42 20.10 -0.93
CA VAL A 15 2.65 18.98 -0.44
C VAL A 15 2.54 18.03 -1.62
N LEU A 16 3.56 17.19 -1.77
CA LEU A 16 3.48 15.93 -2.49
C LEU A 16 2.37 15.12 -1.79
N ARG A 17 1.11 15.37 -2.16
CA ARG A 17 -0.02 14.58 -1.65
C ARG A 17 0.28 13.14 -2.01
N VAL A 18 0.21 12.26 -1.03
CA VAL A 18 0.16 10.82 -1.31
C VAL A 18 -1.05 10.61 -2.20
N ALA A 19 -0.80 10.23 -3.45
CA ALA A 19 -1.83 9.86 -4.39
C ALA A 19 -2.36 8.48 -4.00
N ALA A 20 -3.24 8.45 -2.99
CA ALA A 20 -4.08 7.28 -2.73
C ALA A 20 -4.88 7.00 -4.00
N SER A 21 -4.84 5.78 -4.53
CA SER A 21 -5.58 5.45 -5.74
C SER A 21 -7.07 5.39 -5.43
N ARG A 22 -7.93 6.00 -6.27
CA ARG A 22 -9.39 5.91 -6.15
C ARG A 22 -9.98 4.78 -7.00
N CYS A 23 -11.07 4.19 -6.52
CA CYS A 23 -11.92 3.31 -7.32
C CYS A 23 -12.77 4.10 -8.33
N LEU A 24 -13.09 3.48 -9.48
CA LEU A 24 -14.06 4.00 -10.46
C LEU A 24 -15.27 3.06 -10.65
N HIS A 25 -15.54 2.16 -9.70
CA HIS A 25 -16.57 1.13 -9.86
C HIS A 25 -17.96 1.72 -10.09
N ASP A 26 -18.41 2.67 -9.26
CA ASP A 26 -19.77 3.21 -9.36
C ASP A 26 -20.05 3.91 -10.71
N GLU A 27 -19.14 4.78 -11.17
CA GLU A 27 -19.17 5.35 -12.54
C GLU A 27 -19.14 4.27 -13.64
N THR A 28 -18.41 3.19 -13.42
CA THR A 28 -18.24 2.11 -14.40
C THR A 28 -19.45 1.21 -14.48
N GLN A 29 -20.02 0.81 -13.35
CA GLN A 29 -21.22 0.01 -13.29
C GLN A 29 -22.43 0.79 -13.82
N LYS A 30 -22.50 2.11 -13.62
CA LYS A 30 -23.49 3.01 -14.24
C LYS A 30 -23.40 3.00 -15.79
N SER A 31 -22.22 2.72 -16.35
CA SER A 31 -21.97 2.66 -17.81
C SER A 31 -22.14 1.26 -18.44
N VAL A 32 -22.59 0.24 -17.69
CA VAL A 32 -22.69 -1.15 -18.15
C VAL A 32 -24.13 -1.67 -18.00
N SER A 33 -24.69 -2.21 -19.09
CA SER A 33 -25.97 -2.91 -19.07
C SER A 33 -25.86 -4.26 -18.34
N LEU A 34 -26.47 -4.37 -17.16
CA LEU A 34 -26.58 -5.64 -16.43
C LEU A 34 -27.61 -6.57 -17.10
N LEU A 35 -27.13 -7.59 -17.80
CA LEU A 35 -27.97 -8.57 -18.47
C LEU A 35 -28.44 -9.65 -17.49
N ARG A 36 -29.74 -9.92 -17.49
CA ARG A 36 -30.39 -11.05 -16.83
C ARG A 36 -30.93 -11.98 -17.93
N PRO A 37 -30.90 -13.32 -17.77
CA PRO A 37 -31.70 -14.18 -18.64
C PRO A 37 -33.16 -13.70 -18.63
N PRO A 38 -33.84 -13.61 -19.79
CA PRO A 38 -35.26 -13.34 -19.80
C PRO A 38 -35.97 -14.41 -18.97
N PHE A 39 -37.03 -14.03 -18.26
CA PHE A 39 -37.90 -15.00 -17.61
C PHE A 39 -38.55 -15.85 -18.70
N SER A 40 -37.93 -16.99 -19.02
CA SER A 40 -38.63 -18.05 -19.71
C SER A 40 -39.80 -18.43 -18.81
N GLN A 41 -41.03 -18.07 -19.22
CA GLN A 41 -42.21 -18.79 -18.79
C GLN A 41 -42.06 -20.22 -19.34
N LEU A 42 -41.30 -21.04 -18.61
CA LEU A 42 -41.17 -22.45 -18.88
C LEU A 42 -42.60 -23.00 -18.79
N PRO A 43 -43.13 -23.64 -19.85
CA PRO A 43 -44.49 -24.17 -19.80
C PRO A 43 -44.61 -25.07 -18.57
N SER A 44 -45.62 -24.81 -17.74
CA SER A 44 -45.84 -25.50 -16.47
C SER A 44 -46.26 -26.96 -16.71
N LYS A 45 -45.32 -27.79 -17.19
CA LYS A 45 -45.43 -29.23 -17.49
C LYS A 45 -44.11 -29.91 -17.93
N SER A 46 -42.93 -29.34 -17.69
CA SER A 46 -41.71 -30.16 -17.60
C SER A 46 -41.47 -30.55 -16.14
N ARG A 47 -42.11 -31.64 -15.73
CA ARG A 47 -41.87 -32.29 -14.43
C ARG A 47 -40.48 -32.94 -14.50
N SER A 48 -39.44 -32.12 -14.32
CA SER A 48 -38.05 -32.58 -14.35
C SER A 48 -37.91 -33.75 -13.40
N SER A 49 -37.60 -34.91 -13.97
CA SER A 49 -37.38 -36.16 -13.25
C SER A 49 -36.42 -35.90 -12.10
N SER A 50 -36.82 -36.33 -10.89
CA SER A 50 -36.04 -36.23 -9.67
C SER A 50 -34.75 -37.04 -9.78
N LEU A 51 -33.74 -36.47 -10.44
CA LEU A 51 -32.36 -36.91 -10.39
C LEU A 51 -31.91 -36.71 -8.95
N THR A 52 -31.76 -37.83 -8.25
CA THR A 52 -31.41 -37.91 -6.84
C THR A 52 -30.13 -37.10 -6.61
N LEU A 53 -30.25 -35.98 -5.89
CA LEU A 53 -29.14 -35.08 -5.62
C LEU A 53 -28.02 -35.88 -4.91
N PRO A 54 -26.78 -35.92 -5.42
CA PRO A 54 -25.67 -36.46 -4.65
C PRO A 54 -25.51 -35.60 -3.40
N SER A 55 -25.82 -36.16 -2.24
CA SER A 55 -25.79 -35.45 -0.97
C SER A 55 -24.37 -35.30 -0.41
N SER A 56 -23.41 -34.92 -1.26
CA SER A 56 -22.12 -34.38 -0.80
C SER A 56 -22.40 -33.01 -0.18
N ARG A 57 -22.66 -33.00 1.12
CA ARG A 57 -22.98 -31.80 1.92
C ARG A 57 -21.78 -30.86 2.08
N ASP A 58 -20.62 -31.24 1.55
CA ASP A 58 -19.39 -30.51 1.72
C ASP A 58 -19.29 -29.29 0.79
N PRO A 59 -19.02 -28.10 1.34
CA PRO A 59 -18.54 -26.93 0.63
C PRO A 59 -17.57 -27.18 -0.54
N GLN A 60 -17.89 -26.68 -1.74
CA GLN A 60 -16.95 -26.59 -2.88
C GLN A 60 -16.45 -25.14 -3.06
N PRO A 61 -15.19 -24.91 -3.46
CA PRO A 61 -14.69 -23.55 -3.74
C PRO A 61 -15.30 -22.94 -5.01
N LEU A 62 -15.54 -21.63 -4.98
CA LEU A 62 -16.02 -20.81 -6.09
C LEU A 62 -15.02 -20.84 -7.26
N ARG A 63 -15.45 -21.36 -8.40
CA ARG A 63 -14.59 -21.54 -9.57
C ARG A 63 -14.67 -20.29 -10.44
N ILE A 64 -13.75 -19.34 -10.20
CA ILE A 64 -13.58 -18.15 -11.02
C ILE A 64 -12.64 -18.49 -12.19
N GLN A 65 -13.19 -18.59 -13.40
CA GLN A 65 -12.37 -18.73 -14.60
C GLN A 65 -12.07 -17.34 -15.19
N SER A 66 -10.78 -17.03 -15.34
CA SER A 66 -10.33 -15.79 -15.97
C SER A 66 -10.05 -15.98 -17.46
N CYS A 67 -10.52 -15.04 -18.28
CA CYS A 67 -10.33 -15.04 -19.72
C CYS A 67 -9.57 -13.78 -20.12
N TYR A 68 -8.29 -13.93 -20.47
CA TYR A 68 -7.50 -12.83 -21.00
C TYR A 68 -7.91 -12.53 -22.43
N LEU A 69 -8.35 -11.30 -22.66
CA LEU A 69 -8.56 -10.77 -24.01
C LEU A 69 -7.46 -9.75 -24.25
N GLY A 70 -6.33 -10.25 -24.75
CA GLY A 70 -5.34 -9.36 -25.37
C GLY A 70 -6.02 -8.69 -26.56
N ASP A 71 -5.89 -7.37 -26.66
CA ASP A 71 -6.39 -6.63 -27.81
C ASP A 71 -5.60 -7.11 -29.05
N HIS A 72 -6.17 -8.01 -29.85
CA HIS A 72 -5.68 -8.34 -31.18
C HIS A 72 -5.92 -7.13 -32.07
N ILE A 73 -4.90 -6.29 -32.20
CA ILE A 73 -5.03 -5.00 -32.86
C ILE A 73 -5.03 -5.14 -34.37
N SER A 74 -6.05 -4.52 -34.96
CA SER A 74 -6.08 -4.14 -36.37
C SER A 74 -4.99 -3.11 -36.63
N ASP A 75 -3.91 -3.54 -37.26
CA ASP A 75 -2.87 -2.78 -37.96
C ASP A 75 -2.25 -1.52 -37.28
N GLY A 76 -0.98 -1.65 -36.91
CA GLY A 76 -0.02 -0.55 -37.08
C GLY A 76 0.01 0.63 -36.09
N ALA A 77 0.12 0.40 -34.77
CA ALA A 77 0.66 1.42 -33.83
C ALA A 77 1.01 0.90 -32.41
N TRP A 78 1.78 -0.19 -32.26
CA TRP A 78 2.33 -0.57 -30.95
C TRP A 78 3.83 -0.80 -31.04
N ASP A 79 4.57 -0.25 -30.07
CA ASP A 79 6.01 -0.47 -29.93
C ASP A 79 6.30 -1.96 -29.70
N PRO A 80 7.20 -2.61 -30.46
CA PRO A 80 7.58 -4.00 -30.24
C PRO A 80 8.31 -4.26 -28.91
N GLU A 81 8.69 -3.21 -28.17
CA GLU A 81 9.52 -3.28 -26.96
C GLU A 81 8.74 -3.67 -25.68
N GLY A 82 8.13 -4.85 -25.66
CA GLY A 82 7.93 -5.68 -24.45
C GLY A 82 7.05 -5.18 -23.29
N GLU A 83 6.67 -3.90 -23.21
CA GLU A 83 5.96 -3.33 -22.07
C GLU A 83 4.52 -3.84 -21.94
N GLY A 84 3.78 -3.92 -23.04
CA GLY A 84 2.41 -4.47 -23.04
C GLY A 84 2.35 -5.93 -22.58
N MET A 85 3.32 -6.75 -23.02
CA MET A 85 3.46 -8.15 -22.57
C MET A 85 3.85 -8.25 -21.09
N ARG A 86 4.69 -7.34 -20.59
CA ARG A 86 5.05 -7.25 -19.16
C ARG A 86 3.84 -6.83 -18.31
N GLY A 87 3.06 -5.85 -18.76
CA GLY A 87 1.82 -5.44 -18.08
C GLY A 87 0.81 -6.59 -18.00
N GLY A 88 0.54 -7.24 -19.14
CA GLY A 88 -0.35 -8.41 -19.22
C GLY A 88 0.05 -9.54 -18.28
N SER A 89 1.35 -9.87 -18.19
CA SER A 89 1.81 -10.94 -17.30
C SER A 89 1.66 -10.61 -15.82
N ARG A 90 1.89 -9.35 -15.40
CA ARG A 90 1.65 -8.88 -14.02
C ARG A 90 0.16 -8.93 -13.67
N ALA A 91 -0.71 -8.45 -14.54
CA ALA A 91 -2.17 -8.51 -14.35
C ALA A 91 -2.64 -9.97 -14.18
N LEU A 92 -2.19 -10.89 -15.04
CA LEU A 92 -2.59 -12.30 -14.96
C LEU A 92 -2.03 -13.03 -13.73
N ALA A 93 -0.83 -12.69 -13.27
CA ALA A 93 -0.31 -13.19 -12.01
C ALA A 93 -1.17 -12.71 -10.82
N ALA A 94 -1.56 -11.44 -10.80
CA ALA A 94 -2.40 -10.87 -9.76
C ALA A 94 -3.82 -11.45 -9.76
N VAL A 95 -4.45 -11.63 -10.92
CA VAL A 95 -5.75 -12.32 -11.05
C VAL A 95 -5.67 -13.74 -10.51
N ARG A 96 -4.61 -14.50 -10.84
CA ARG A 96 -4.43 -15.86 -10.33
C ARG A 96 -4.33 -15.91 -8.80
N GLU A 97 -3.57 -14.99 -8.20
CA GLU A 97 -3.42 -14.95 -6.74
C GLU A 97 -4.70 -14.47 -6.05
N ALA A 98 -5.38 -13.46 -6.61
CA ALA A 98 -6.64 -12.94 -6.08
C ALA A 98 -7.77 -14.00 -6.11
N THR A 99 -7.91 -14.74 -7.22
CA THR A 99 -8.92 -15.81 -7.31
C THR A 99 -8.60 -17.00 -6.41
N GLN A 100 -7.32 -17.27 -6.13
CA GLN A 100 -6.92 -18.27 -5.13
C GLN A 100 -7.25 -17.83 -3.69
N ARG A 101 -7.04 -16.56 -3.35
CA ARG A 101 -7.42 -16.00 -2.03
C ARG A 101 -8.93 -15.97 -1.80
N ILE A 102 -9.73 -15.79 -2.86
CA ILE A 102 -11.21 -15.72 -2.82
C ILE A 102 -11.89 -17.10 -2.74
N GLN A 103 -11.18 -18.22 -2.55
CA GLN A 103 -11.75 -19.58 -2.46
C GLN A 103 -12.75 -19.77 -1.28
N ALA A 104 -13.94 -19.24 -1.49
CA ALA A 104 -15.15 -19.27 -0.68
C ALA A 104 -16.21 -20.08 -1.42
N VAL A 105 -17.34 -20.38 -0.79
CA VAL A 105 -18.02 -21.65 -1.04
C VAL A 105 -19.25 -21.50 -1.93
N LEU A 106 -19.23 -22.16 -3.09
CA LEU A 106 -20.37 -22.39 -3.97
C LEU A 106 -20.20 -23.67 -4.81
N ALA A 107 -21.32 -24.34 -5.08
CA ALA A 107 -21.41 -25.46 -6.02
C ALA A 107 -22.58 -25.24 -6.99
N VAL A 108 -22.31 -25.25 -8.30
CA VAL A 108 -23.32 -25.33 -9.37
C VAL A 108 -22.95 -26.46 -10.32
N GLN A 109 -23.95 -27.19 -10.81
CA GLN A 109 -23.80 -28.32 -11.74
C GLN A 109 -24.01 -27.85 -13.19
N GLY A 110 -23.11 -28.27 -14.09
CA GLY A 110 -23.16 -27.96 -15.52
C GLY A 110 -22.21 -26.85 -15.98
N PRO A 111 -21.97 -26.71 -17.30
CA PRO A 111 -21.16 -25.62 -17.86
C PRO A 111 -21.88 -24.27 -17.74
N LEU A 112 -21.12 -23.23 -17.40
CA LEU A 112 -21.65 -21.87 -17.37
C LEU A 112 -21.84 -21.33 -18.79
N LEU A 113 -23.09 -21.02 -19.13
CA LEU A 113 -23.49 -20.49 -20.44
C LEU A 113 -24.19 -19.15 -20.23
N LEU A 114 -23.56 -18.08 -20.73
CA LEU A 114 -24.01 -16.69 -20.57
C LEU A 114 -25.15 -16.36 -21.55
N SER A 115 -26.00 -15.38 -21.22
CA SER A 115 -27.12 -15.00 -22.07
C SER A 115 -26.73 -13.92 -23.08
N ARG A 116 -27.25 -13.98 -24.30
CA ARG A 116 -27.21 -12.85 -25.25
C ARG A 116 -28.26 -11.81 -24.89
N ASP A 117 -28.03 -10.58 -25.28
CA ASP A 117 -29.00 -9.50 -25.14
C ASP A 117 -29.98 -9.50 -26.32
N PRO A 118 -31.29 -9.81 -26.12
CA PRO A 118 -32.28 -9.73 -27.17
C PRO A 118 -32.34 -8.36 -27.84
N ALA A 119 -32.06 -7.28 -27.10
CA ALA A 119 -32.08 -5.92 -27.65
C ALA A 119 -30.92 -5.62 -28.62
N GLN A 120 -29.87 -6.45 -28.64
CA GLN A 120 -28.74 -6.28 -29.55
C GLN A 120 -28.85 -7.15 -30.80
N TYR A 121 -29.23 -8.42 -30.68
CA TYR A 121 -29.33 -9.32 -31.85
C TYR A 121 -30.68 -9.25 -32.56
N CYS A 122 -31.73 -8.75 -31.91
CA CYS A 122 -33.07 -8.68 -32.46
C CYS A 122 -33.49 -7.24 -32.79
N HIS A 123 -34.01 -7.03 -33.99
CA HIS A 123 -34.53 -5.73 -34.45
C HIS A 123 -36.01 -5.54 -34.14
N ALA A 124 -36.79 -6.62 -34.17
CA ALA A 124 -38.21 -6.64 -33.83
C ALA A 124 -38.60 -7.99 -33.21
N VAL A 125 -39.52 -7.95 -32.24
CA VAL A 125 -40.13 -9.12 -31.61
C VAL A 125 -41.62 -9.19 -31.92
N TRP A 126 -42.23 -10.36 -31.81
CA TRP A 126 -43.68 -10.52 -31.92
C TRP A 126 -44.38 -9.87 -30.73
N GLY A 127 -45.21 -8.85 -31.00
CA GLY A 127 -45.93 -8.08 -29.97
C GLY A 127 -47.25 -8.69 -29.51
N ASP A 128 -47.85 -9.60 -30.27
CA ASP A 128 -49.13 -10.24 -29.95
C ASP A 128 -49.03 -11.23 -28.76
N PRO A 129 -49.71 -10.98 -27.62
CA PRO A 129 -49.70 -11.88 -26.46
C PRO A 129 -50.36 -13.25 -26.71
N ASP A 130 -51.29 -13.33 -27.66
CA ASP A 130 -51.99 -14.58 -28.01
C ASP A 130 -51.16 -15.45 -28.98
N SER A 131 -50.11 -14.88 -29.59
CA SER A 131 -49.19 -15.60 -30.46
C SER A 131 -48.30 -16.56 -29.67
N PRO A 132 -48.10 -17.82 -30.13
CA PRO A 132 -47.12 -18.73 -29.52
C PRO A 132 -45.69 -18.22 -29.62
N ASN A 133 -45.43 -17.17 -30.41
CA ASN A 133 -44.13 -16.52 -30.59
C ASN A 133 -43.99 -15.18 -29.84
N TYR A 134 -44.92 -14.81 -28.97
CA TYR A 134 -44.86 -13.58 -28.15
C TYR A 134 -43.47 -13.37 -27.49
N HIS A 135 -42.93 -12.14 -27.57
CA HIS A 135 -41.57 -11.75 -27.16
C HIS A 135 -40.41 -12.51 -27.84
N ARG A 136 -40.66 -13.34 -28.85
CA ARG A 136 -39.60 -14.01 -29.62
C ARG A 136 -39.19 -13.15 -30.82
N CYS A 137 -37.96 -13.33 -31.27
CA CYS A 137 -37.38 -12.52 -32.33
C CYS A 137 -38.03 -12.80 -33.69
N SER A 138 -38.67 -11.79 -34.30
CA SER A 138 -39.31 -11.86 -35.62
C SER A 138 -38.41 -11.32 -36.74
N LEU A 139 -37.45 -10.43 -36.42
CA LEU A 139 -36.48 -9.89 -37.37
C LEU A 139 -35.11 -9.70 -36.70
N LEU A 140 -34.06 -10.27 -37.31
CA LEU A 140 -32.68 -10.12 -36.84
C LEU A 140 -32.13 -8.71 -37.07
N ASN A 141 -31.27 -8.24 -36.17
CA ASN A 141 -30.49 -7.02 -36.36
C ASN A 141 -29.22 -7.33 -37.17
N PRO A 142 -29.09 -6.87 -38.44
CA PRO A 142 -27.90 -7.10 -39.25
C PRO A 142 -26.65 -6.36 -38.72
N GLY A 143 -26.82 -5.41 -37.78
CA GLY A 143 -25.73 -4.71 -37.11
C GLY A 143 -25.12 -5.46 -35.92
N TYR A 144 -25.64 -6.63 -35.53
CA TYR A 144 -25.15 -7.41 -34.39
C TYR A 144 -23.73 -7.95 -34.60
N LYS A 145 -22.86 -7.83 -33.59
CA LYS A 145 -21.43 -8.22 -33.65
C LYS A 145 -20.99 -9.18 -32.53
N GLY A 146 -21.95 -9.79 -31.85
CA GLY A 146 -21.74 -10.53 -30.61
C GLY A 146 -21.77 -9.63 -29.38
N GLU A 147 -21.77 -10.26 -28.19
CA GLU A 147 -21.86 -9.55 -26.91
C GLU A 147 -20.52 -8.95 -26.47
N SER A 148 -20.57 -7.89 -25.66
CA SER A 148 -19.40 -7.38 -24.96
C SER A 148 -19.71 -6.94 -23.53
N CYS A 149 -18.71 -7.03 -22.66
CA CYS A 149 -18.77 -6.62 -21.26
C CYS A 149 -17.64 -5.61 -21.04
N LEU A 150 -17.96 -4.33 -20.79
CA LEU A 150 -16.94 -3.27 -20.59
C LEU A 150 -15.85 -3.22 -21.72
N GLY A 151 -16.27 -3.50 -22.96
CA GLY A 151 -15.39 -3.59 -24.14
C GLY A 151 -14.64 -4.92 -24.32
N ALA A 152 -14.70 -5.85 -23.37
CA ALA A 152 -14.29 -7.24 -23.58
C ALA A 152 -15.30 -7.94 -24.50
N LYS A 153 -14.89 -8.38 -25.70
CA LYS A 153 -15.74 -9.20 -26.55
C LYS A 153 -15.91 -10.59 -25.91
N ILE A 154 -17.16 -10.98 -25.65
CA ILE A 154 -17.45 -12.31 -25.12
C ILE A 154 -17.36 -13.34 -26.27
N PRO A 155 -16.59 -14.43 -26.13
CA PRO A 155 -16.56 -15.51 -27.13
C PRO A 155 -17.93 -16.15 -27.31
N ASP A 156 -18.34 -16.42 -28.55
CA ASP A 156 -19.61 -17.10 -28.85
C ASP A 156 -19.68 -18.51 -28.24
N THR A 157 -18.54 -19.14 -27.95
CA THR A 157 -18.46 -20.42 -27.23
C THR A 157 -18.94 -20.34 -25.77
N HIS A 158 -18.98 -19.16 -25.17
CA HIS A 158 -19.46 -18.93 -23.80
C HIS A 158 -20.94 -18.51 -23.76
N LEU A 159 -21.58 -18.30 -24.91
CA LEU A 159 -22.91 -17.72 -25.03
C LEU A 159 -23.96 -18.74 -25.46
N ARG A 160 -25.18 -18.54 -24.97
CA ARG A 160 -26.39 -19.17 -25.52
C ARG A 160 -26.56 -18.86 -27.00
N GLY A 161 -27.19 -19.77 -27.71
CA GLY A 161 -27.64 -19.60 -29.08
C GLY A 161 -28.82 -18.64 -29.18
N TYR A 162 -29.23 -18.37 -30.41
CA TYR A 162 -30.43 -17.59 -30.71
C TYR A 162 -31.03 -18.04 -32.05
N ALA A 163 -32.34 -17.82 -32.17
CA ALA A 163 -33.14 -18.27 -33.31
C ALA A 163 -34.10 -17.17 -33.76
N LEU A 164 -34.36 -17.16 -35.07
CA LEU A 164 -35.37 -16.35 -35.72
C LEU A 164 -36.70 -17.13 -35.75
N TRP A 165 -37.78 -16.50 -35.34
CA TRP A 165 -39.10 -17.13 -35.22
C TRP A 165 -40.01 -16.62 -36.33
N PRO A 166 -40.27 -17.43 -37.38
CA PRO A 166 -41.22 -17.06 -38.42
C PRO A 166 -42.65 -17.02 -37.88
N GLU A 167 -43.56 -16.36 -38.60
CA GLU A 167 -44.99 -16.29 -38.26
C GLU A 167 -45.60 -17.68 -38.08
N GLN A 168 -45.21 -18.63 -38.95
CA GLN A 168 -45.65 -20.01 -38.95
C GLN A 168 -44.45 -20.94 -39.18
N GLY A 169 -44.43 -22.08 -38.49
CA GLY A 169 -43.38 -23.10 -38.60
C GLY A 169 -42.36 -23.10 -37.46
N PRO A 170 -41.32 -23.96 -37.53
CA PRO A 170 -40.31 -24.08 -36.49
C PRO A 170 -39.33 -22.89 -36.47
N PRO A 171 -38.67 -22.62 -35.33
CA PRO A 171 -37.63 -21.61 -35.25
C PRO A 171 -36.45 -21.93 -36.16
N GLN A 172 -35.95 -20.92 -36.87
CA GLN A 172 -34.71 -20.99 -37.63
C GLN A 172 -33.54 -20.72 -36.69
N LEU A 173 -32.75 -21.74 -36.36
CA LEU A 173 -31.57 -21.59 -35.53
C LEU A 173 -30.52 -20.76 -36.28
N VAL A 174 -30.17 -19.58 -35.75
CA VAL A 174 -29.18 -18.68 -36.35
C VAL A 174 -27.79 -19.01 -35.83
N GLN A 175 -27.69 -19.18 -34.51
CA GLN A 175 -26.47 -19.58 -33.82
C GLN A 175 -26.83 -20.65 -32.79
N PRO A 176 -26.16 -21.82 -32.75
CA PRO A 176 -26.34 -22.80 -31.69
C PRO A 176 -25.80 -22.28 -30.34
N ASP A 177 -26.20 -22.95 -29.26
CA ASP A 177 -25.53 -22.79 -27.96
C ASP A 177 -24.03 -23.10 -28.10
N GLY A 178 -23.18 -22.24 -27.52
CA GLY A 178 -21.79 -22.58 -27.29
C GLY A 178 -21.65 -23.75 -26.30
N PRO A 179 -20.49 -24.42 -26.25
CA PRO A 179 -20.23 -25.49 -25.27
C PRO A 179 -20.29 -25.02 -23.81
N GLY A 180 -20.29 -23.70 -23.57
CA GLY A 180 -20.20 -23.09 -22.26
C GLY A 180 -18.83 -23.29 -21.64
N VAL A 181 -18.64 -22.73 -20.45
CA VAL A 181 -17.38 -22.85 -19.71
C VAL A 181 -17.55 -23.87 -18.60
N GLN A 182 -16.85 -25.01 -18.75
CA GLN A 182 -16.88 -26.11 -17.81
C GLN A 182 -16.34 -25.67 -16.44
N ASN A 183 -16.84 -26.29 -15.36
CA ASN A 183 -16.33 -26.10 -14.00
C ASN A 183 -16.16 -24.62 -13.60
N THR A 184 -17.12 -23.76 -13.95
CA THR A 184 -17.04 -22.31 -13.72
C THR A 184 -18.31 -21.80 -13.08
N ASP A 185 -18.18 -20.99 -12.03
CA ASP A 185 -19.30 -20.35 -11.33
C ASP A 185 -19.38 -18.85 -11.61
N PHE A 186 -18.25 -18.25 -12.01
CA PHE A 186 -18.11 -16.85 -12.42
C PHE A 186 -17.02 -16.69 -13.50
N LEU A 187 -17.31 -15.91 -14.55
CA LEU A 187 -16.36 -15.56 -15.61
C LEU A 187 -15.81 -14.15 -15.43
N LEU A 188 -14.48 -14.05 -15.25
CA LEU A 188 -13.77 -12.77 -15.17
C LEU A 188 -13.03 -12.51 -16.48
N TYR A 189 -13.54 -11.60 -17.31
CA TYR A 189 -12.79 -11.12 -18.47
C TYR A 189 -11.71 -10.13 -18.01
N VAL A 190 -10.47 -10.33 -18.47
CA VAL A 190 -9.31 -9.53 -18.06
C VAL A 190 -8.79 -8.76 -19.26
N ARG A 191 -8.71 -7.43 -19.12
CA ARG A 191 -8.11 -6.54 -20.11
C ARG A 191 -7.04 -5.65 -19.49
N VAL A 192 -6.02 -5.34 -20.28
CA VAL A 192 -5.03 -4.29 -19.98
C VAL A 192 -5.15 -3.27 -21.09
N ALA A 193 -5.48 -2.02 -20.76
CA ALA A 193 -5.80 -1.00 -21.76
C ALA A 193 -5.36 0.40 -21.35
N HIS A 194 -5.23 1.27 -22.36
CA HIS A 194 -5.22 2.72 -22.19
C HIS A 194 -6.64 3.23 -22.45
N THR A 195 -7.30 3.76 -21.43
CA THR A 195 -8.66 4.33 -21.56
C THR A 195 -8.68 5.77 -21.05
N SER A 196 -9.68 6.55 -21.45
CA SER A 196 -9.88 7.92 -20.93
C SER A 196 -10.03 7.93 -19.41
N LYS A 197 -10.73 6.94 -18.84
CA LYS A 197 -10.85 6.71 -17.39
C LYS A 197 -9.49 6.60 -16.69
N CYS A 198 -8.51 5.93 -17.30
CA CYS A 198 -7.13 5.90 -16.79
C CYS A 198 -6.37 7.24 -16.91
N HIS A 199 -6.78 8.15 -17.78
CA HIS A 199 -6.03 9.38 -18.11
C HIS A 199 -6.61 10.66 -17.49
N GLN A 200 -7.86 10.64 -17.01
CA GLN A 200 -8.66 11.84 -16.67
C GLN A 200 -8.12 12.70 -15.51
N GLU A 201 -6.98 12.33 -14.92
CA GLU A 201 -6.29 13.04 -13.84
C GLU A 201 -4.97 13.70 -14.27
N THR A 202 -4.51 13.50 -15.50
CA THR A 202 -3.28 14.13 -15.99
C THR A 202 -3.57 15.59 -16.37
N VAL A 203 -3.52 16.50 -15.40
CA VAL A 203 -3.52 17.95 -15.67
C VAL A 203 -2.23 18.33 -16.37
N SER A 204 -2.22 18.22 -17.70
CA SER A 204 -1.14 18.74 -18.52
C SER A 204 -1.22 20.27 -18.55
N LEU A 205 -0.30 20.93 -17.84
CA LEU A 205 -0.07 22.37 -17.89
C LEU A 205 0.59 22.80 -19.22
N CYS A 206 -0.03 22.45 -20.33
CA CYS A 206 0.23 23.05 -21.64
C CYS A 206 -1.00 23.89 -22.00
N CYS A 207 -0.94 25.21 -21.78
CA CYS A 207 -1.99 26.13 -22.22
C CYS A 207 -2.14 26.08 -23.74
N PRO A 208 -3.24 25.52 -24.28
CA PRO A 208 -3.44 25.43 -25.72
C PRO A 208 -4.07 26.73 -26.19
N GLY A 209 -3.30 27.60 -26.88
CA GLY A 209 -3.88 28.83 -27.46
C GLY A 209 -2.96 30.02 -27.69
N TRP A 210 -1.68 29.98 -27.28
CA TRP A 210 -0.75 31.05 -27.65
C TRP A 210 -0.10 30.74 -29.00
N SER A 211 -0.55 31.45 -30.04
CA SER A 211 0.11 31.40 -31.34
C SER A 211 1.56 31.93 -31.25
N THR A 212 2.40 31.50 -32.18
CA THR A 212 3.82 31.89 -32.27
C THR A 212 4.01 33.42 -32.30
N ALA A 213 3.04 34.17 -32.81
CA ALA A 213 3.01 35.63 -32.77
C ALA A 213 3.04 36.18 -31.33
N ALA A 214 2.24 35.63 -30.41
CA ALA A 214 2.18 36.08 -29.01
C ALA A 214 3.50 35.85 -28.26
N GLN A 215 4.16 34.71 -28.50
CA GLN A 215 5.48 34.41 -27.94
C GLN A 215 6.57 35.39 -28.42
N SER A 216 6.50 35.80 -29.70
CA SER A 216 7.45 36.78 -30.27
C SER A 216 7.30 38.19 -29.66
N GLN A 217 6.07 38.63 -29.37
CA GLN A 217 5.83 39.93 -28.75
C GLN A 217 6.27 39.95 -27.28
N LEU A 218 6.06 38.86 -26.54
CA LEU A 218 6.50 38.77 -25.14
C LEU A 218 8.03 38.80 -25.03
N THR A 219 8.75 38.09 -25.92
CA THR A 219 10.21 38.14 -25.96
C THR A 219 10.76 39.51 -26.39
N ALA A 220 10.13 40.18 -27.36
CA ALA A 220 10.48 41.56 -27.73
C ALA A 220 10.25 42.58 -26.60
N ALA A 221 9.15 42.44 -25.84
CA ALA A 221 8.87 43.29 -24.69
C ALA A 221 9.92 43.11 -23.56
N LEU A 222 10.30 41.86 -23.27
CA LEU A 222 11.29 41.51 -22.25
C LEU A 222 12.70 41.98 -22.61
N THR A 223 13.13 41.86 -23.87
CA THR A 223 14.46 42.35 -24.32
C THR A 223 14.53 43.87 -24.30
N SER A 224 13.49 44.57 -24.77
CA SER A 224 13.35 46.03 -24.66
C SER A 224 13.46 46.52 -23.21
N TRP A 225 12.82 45.82 -22.26
CA TRP A 225 12.88 46.16 -20.84
C TRP A 225 14.27 45.95 -20.23
N ALA A 226 14.95 44.85 -20.57
CA ALA A 226 16.30 44.55 -20.08
C ALA A 226 17.32 45.61 -20.53
N GLN A 227 17.21 46.07 -21.78
CA GLN A 227 18.17 47.00 -22.38
C GLN A 227 18.10 48.42 -21.79
N ARG A 228 16.94 48.84 -21.23
CA ARG A 228 16.76 50.16 -20.60
C ARG A 228 17.30 50.29 -19.16
N ARG A 229 17.68 49.20 -18.48
CA ARG A 229 18.08 49.24 -17.06
C ARG A 229 19.41 48.55 -16.70
N GLY A 230 20.26 48.26 -17.69
CA GLY A 230 21.66 47.90 -17.42
C GLY A 230 21.91 46.60 -16.65
N PHE A 231 20.97 45.66 -16.64
CA PHE A 231 21.11 44.37 -15.94
C PHE A 231 21.95 43.38 -16.76
N VAL A 232 23.28 43.54 -16.73
CA VAL A 232 24.27 42.80 -17.55
C VAL A 232 24.45 41.31 -17.15
N MET A 233 23.66 40.75 -16.23
CA MET A 233 23.86 39.39 -15.70
C MET A 233 22.67 38.43 -15.68
N LEU A 234 21.54 38.72 -16.36
CA LEU A 234 20.44 37.73 -16.51
C LEU A 234 20.23 37.04 -17.89
N PRO A 235 20.78 37.48 -19.05
CA PRO A 235 20.47 36.78 -20.32
C PRO A 235 21.28 35.48 -20.53
N ARG A 236 22.31 35.17 -19.73
CA ARG A 236 23.14 33.97 -19.97
C ARG A 236 22.46 32.62 -19.66
N LEU A 237 21.45 32.60 -18.79
CA LEU A 237 20.73 31.35 -18.48
C LEU A 237 19.61 31.08 -19.50
N CYS A 238 18.86 32.13 -19.88
CA CYS A 238 17.75 32.01 -20.83
C CYS A 238 18.23 31.82 -22.28
N LEU A 239 19.28 32.56 -22.71
CA LEU A 239 19.78 32.47 -24.09
C LEU A 239 20.48 31.13 -24.40
N LYS A 240 21.00 30.41 -23.39
CA LYS A 240 21.52 29.05 -23.57
C LYS A 240 20.43 28.01 -23.88
N LEU A 241 19.21 28.24 -23.40
CA LEU A 241 18.06 27.36 -23.65
C LEU A 241 17.38 27.62 -25.01
N LEU A 242 17.49 28.83 -25.56
CA LEU A 242 16.94 29.19 -26.88
C LEU A 242 17.97 29.21 -28.03
N GLY A 243 19.27 29.23 -27.73
CA GLY A 243 20.35 29.30 -28.74
C GLY A 243 20.83 27.96 -29.31
N SER A 244 20.20 26.85 -28.96
CA SER A 244 20.62 25.50 -29.40
C SER A 244 19.65 24.94 -30.44
N SER A 245 20.09 24.82 -31.70
CA SER A 245 19.29 24.49 -32.88
C SER A 245 18.76 23.03 -32.97
N ASN A 246 18.63 22.33 -31.84
CA ASN A 246 18.26 20.92 -31.74
C ASN A 246 17.05 20.72 -30.80
N LEU A 247 16.02 21.57 -30.91
CA LEU A 247 14.83 21.52 -30.05
C LEU A 247 13.62 20.84 -30.73
N PRO A 248 13.60 19.50 -30.78
CA PRO A 248 12.33 18.75 -30.65
C PRO A 248 12.22 17.93 -29.36
N THR A 249 13.32 17.60 -28.68
CA THR A 249 13.34 16.53 -27.66
C THR A 249 13.14 16.97 -26.19
N LEU A 250 13.00 18.26 -25.90
CA LEU A 250 12.78 18.76 -24.53
C LEU A 250 11.42 19.44 -24.28
N ALA A 251 10.53 19.46 -25.29
CA ALA A 251 9.17 20.01 -25.13
C ALA A 251 8.17 19.02 -24.47
N SER A 252 8.60 17.80 -24.16
CA SER A 252 7.71 16.69 -23.74
C SER A 252 7.84 16.28 -22.26
N GLN A 253 8.50 17.08 -21.41
CA GLN A 253 8.47 16.85 -19.96
C GLN A 253 7.17 17.40 -19.37
N SER A 254 6.10 16.61 -19.46
CA SER A 254 4.89 16.87 -18.68
C SER A 254 5.20 16.74 -17.19
N ILE A 255 5.00 17.83 -16.44
CA ILE A 255 5.01 17.78 -14.98
C ILE A 255 3.76 16.99 -14.57
N ARG A 256 3.93 15.68 -14.32
CA ARG A 256 2.85 14.83 -13.82
C ARG A 256 2.51 15.25 -12.39
N ILE A 257 1.48 16.09 -12.25
CA ILE A 257 0.78 16.27 -10.97
C ILE A 257 0.17 14.90 -10.63
N THR A 258 0.63 14.29 -9.55
CA THR A 258 0.15 12.98 -9.09
C THR A 258 -1.24 13.12 -8.46
N GLY A 259 -2.26 13.08 -9.32
CA GLY A 259 -3.63 12.78 -8.91
C GLY A 259 -3.79 11.33 -8.40
N PRO A 260 -4.93 11.00 -7.77
CA PRO A 260 -5.23 9.70 -7.14
C PRO A 260 -5.35 8.53 -8.15
N SER A 261 -4.22 8.10 -8.72
CA SER A 261 -4.13 7.20 -9.87
C SER A 261 -4.99 5.93 -9.82
N VAL A 262 -5.78 5.68 -10.86
CA VAL A 262 -6.61 4.47 -10.98
C VAL A 262 -5.75 3.27 -11.42
N ILE A 263 -5.63 2.24 -10.58
CA ILE A 263 -4.86 1.02 -10.87
C ILE A 263 -5.64 0.11 -11.85
N ALA A 264 -6.91 -0.14 -11.53
CA ALA A 264 -7.85 -0.94 -12.28
C ALA A 264 -9.27 -0.42 -12.02
N TYR A 265 -10.24 -0.95 -12.76
CA TYR A 265 -11.67 -0.81 -12.49
C TYR A 265 -12.43 -2.01 -13.06
N ALA A 266 -13.52 -2.41 -12.41
CA ALA A 266 -14.35 -3.53 -12.83
C ALA A 266 -15.85 -3.24 -12.81
N ALA A 267 -16.61 -4.08 -13.53
CA ALA A 267 -18.06 -4.12 -13.50
C ALA A 267 -18.58 -5.54 -13.68
N CYS A 268 -19.72 -5.82 -13.06
CA CYS A 268 -20.57 -6.96 -13.37
C CYS A 268 -21.38 -6.68 -14.65
N CYS A 269 -21.59 -7.71 -15.48
CA CYS A 269 -22.31 -7.60 -16.76
C CYS A 269 -23.43 -8.63 -16.92
N GLN A 270 -23.35 -9.78 -16.25
CA GLN A 270 -24.29 -10.89 -16.41
C GLN A 270 -24.70 -11.43 -15.04
N LEU A 271 -26.00 -11.67 -14.87
CA LEU A 271 -26.60 -12.25 -13.69
C LEU A 271 -27.34 -13.55 -14.05
N ASP A 272 -27.56 -14.43 -13.07
CA ASP A 272 -28.43 -15.60 -13.26
C ASP A 272 -29.92 -15.26 -13.06
N SER A 273 -30.80 -16.27 -13.15
CA SER A 273 -32.23 -16.13 -12.90
C SER A 273 -32.56 -15.72 -11.46
N GLU A 274 -31.62 -15.84 -10.53
CA GLU A 274 -31.71 -15.46 -9.13
C GLU A 274 -30.96 -14.15 -8.83
N ASP A 275 -30.56 -13.39 -9.85
CA ASP A 275 -29.79 -12.15 -9.78
C ASP A 275 -28.33 -12.29 -9.27
N ARG A 276 -27.80 -13.51 -9.09
CA ARG A 276 -26.39 -13.71 -8.71
C ARG A 276 -25.46 -13.36 -9.88
N PRO A 277 -24.36 -12.62 -9.66
CA PRO A 277 -23.33 -12.39 -10.67
C PRO A 277 -22.75 -13.69 -11.28
N LEU A 278 -22.72 -13.72 -12.61
CA LEU A 278 -22.17 -14.80 -13.45
C LEU A 278 -20.94 -14.36 -14.26
N ALA A 279 -20.86 -13.09 -14.65
CA ALA A 279 -19.69 -12.57 -15.33
C ALA A 279 -19.47 -11.08 -15.09
N GLY A 280 -18.19 -10.70 -15.09
CA GLY A 280 -17.74 -9.31 -15.06
C GLY A 280 -16.45 -9.12 -15.85
N THR A 281 -16.02 -7.87 -16.00
CA THR A 281 -14.73 -7.52 -16.60
C THR A 281 -13.94 -6.67 -15.62
N ILE A 282 -12.64 -6.96 -15.50
CA ILE A 282 -11.65 -6.08 -14.89
C ILE A 282 -10.76 -5.49 -15.99
N VAL A 283 -10.57 -4.17 -15.94
CA VAL A 283 -9.68 -3.43 -16.83
C VAL A 283 -8.57 -2.81 -16.00
N TYR A 284 -7.32 -3.19 -16.28
CA TYR A 284 -6.15 -2.57 -15.67
C TYR A 284 -5.65 -1.41 -16.53
N CYS A 285 -5.26 -0.31 -15.87
CA CYS A 285 -4.63 0.83 -16.51
C CYS A 285 -3.16 0.53 -16.82
N ALA A 286 -2.84 0.30 -18.10
CA ALA A 286 -1.55 -0.21 -18.56
C ALA A 286 -0.34 0.58 -18.02
N GLN A 287 -0.46 1.91 -17.99
CA GLN A 287 0.54 2.87 -17.50
C GLN A 287 0.96 2.67 -16.03
N HIS A 288 0.13 2.03 -15.19
CA HIS A 288 0.44 1.78 -13.77
C HIS A 288 1.03 0.39 -13.56
N LEU A 289 0.71 -0.58 -14.41
CA LEU A 289 1.29 -1.93 -14.39
C LEU A 289 2.79 -1.95 -14.75
N THR A 290 3.28 -0.97 -15.50
CA THR A 290 4.72 -0.80 -15.78
C THR A 290 5.46 0.00 -14.71
N SER A 291 4.75 0.67 -13.79
CA SER A 291 5.39 1.49 -12.75
C SER A 291 6.21 0.64 -11.76
N PRO A 292 7.43 1.05 -11.41
CA PRO A 292 8.20 0.45 -10.32
C PRO A 292 7.65 0.82 -8.93
N SER A 293 6.81 1.86 -8.82
CA SER A 293 6.21 2.28 -7.54
C SER A 293 5.09 1.35 -7.07
N LEU A 294 4.51 0.56 -7.98
CA LEU A 294 3.40 -0.35 -7.69
C LEU A 294 3.96 -1.76 -7.52
N SER A 295 3.86 -2.34 -6.32
CA SER A 295 4.34 -3.71 -6.05
C SER A 295 3.40 -4.76 -6.65
N HIS A 296 3.84 -6.01 -6.76
CA HIS A 296 2.94 -7.12 -7.13
C HIS A 296 1.76 -7.23 -6.14
N SER A 297 2.04 -7.15 -4.83
CA SER A 297 1.01 -7.17 -3.79
C SER A 297 -0.02 -6.05 -3.91
N ASP A 298 0.36 -4.85 -4.38
CA ASP A 298 -0.59 -3.76 -4.60
C ASP A 298 -1.55 -4.07 -5.74
N ILE A 299 -1.05 -4.68 -6.83
CA ILE A 299 -1.89 -5.16 -7.93
C ILE A 299 -2.83 -6.27 -7.41
N VAL A 300 -2.37 -7.20 -6.57
CA VAL A 300 -3.23 -8.25 -5.98
C VAL A 300 -4.36 -7.66 -5.14
N MET A 301 -4.07 -6.68 -4.27
CA MET A 301 -5.11 -6.06 -3.43
C MET A 301 -6.09 -5.24 -4.26
N ALA A 302 -5.63 -4.45 -5.24
CA ALA A 302 -6.53 -3.80 -6.20
C ALA A 302 -7.37 -4.82 -6.99
N THR A 303 -6.79 -5.96 -7.37
CA THR A 303 -7.52 -7.04 -8.07
C THR A 303 -8.61 -7.66 -7.18
N LEU A 304 -8.33 -7.87 -5.90
CA LEU A 304 -9.32 -8.37 -4.94
C LEU A 304 -10.48 -7.38 -4.79
N HIS A 305 -10.20 -6.09 -4.58
CA HIS A 305 -11.20 -5.02 -4.48
C HIS A 305 -12.15 -5.01 -5.68
N GLU A 306 -11.59 -4.93 -6.89
CA GLU A 306 -12.37 -4.92 -8.14
C GLU A 306 -13.14 -6.24 -8.39
N LEU A 307 -12.59 -7.37 -7.96
CA LEU A 307 -13.27 -8.66 -8.08
C LEU A 307 -14.43 -8.79 -7.08
N LEU A 308 -14.30 -8.26 -5.86
CA LEU A 308 -15.41 -8.20 -4.90
C LEU A 308 -16.55 -7.30 -5.39
N HIS A 309 -16.25 -6.16 -6.02
CA HIS A 309 -17.27 -5.37 -6.72
C HIS A 309 -18.00 -6.20 -7.79
N ALA A 310 -17.26 -6.87 -8.67
CA ALA A 310 -17.83 -7.68 -9.76
C ALA A 310 -18.63 -8.91 -9.26
N LEU A 311 -18.32 -9.41 -8.05
CA LEU A 311 -19.01 -10.52 -7.39
C LEU A 311 -20.25 -10.12 -6.59
N GLY A 312 -20.45 -8.83 -6.26
CA GLY A 312 -21.69 -8.41 -5.59
C GLY A 312 -21.61 -7.23 -4.63
N PHE A 313 -20.41 -6.78 -4.25
CA PHE A 313 -20.28 -5.61 -3.38
C PHE A 313 -20.43 -4.32 -4.20
N SER A 314 -21.67 -3.99 -4.56
CA SER A 314 -21.99 -2.87 -5.44
C SER A 314 -23.35 -2.29 -5.10
N GLY A 315 -23.47 -0.97 -5.03
CA GLY A 315 -24.73 -0.26 -4.78
C GLY A 315 -25.86 -0.67 -5.72
N GLN A 316 -25.54 -0.99 -6.99
CA GLN A 316 -26.52 -1.47 -7.95
C GLN A 316 -26.96 -2.93 -7.72
N LEU A 317 -26.12 -3.73 -7.05
CA LEU A 317 -26.34 -5.15 -6.77
C LEU A 317 -26.89 -5.42 -5.36
N PHE A 318 -26.74 -4.49 -4.40
CA PHE A 318 -27.30 -4.64 -3.04
C PHE A 318 -28.81 -4.95 -3.07
N LYS A 319 -29.59 -4.23 -3.88
CA LYS A 319 -31.04 -4.48 -4.06
C LYS A 319 -31.41 -5.84 -4.69
N LYS A 320 -30.43 -6.64 -5.10
CA LYS A 320 -30.59 -7.98 -5.70
C LYS A 320 -30.25 -9.11 -4.72
N TRP A 321 -29.73 -8.77 -3.55
CA TRP A 321 -29.38 -9.74 -2.52
C TRP A 321 -30.62 -10.51 -2.03
N ARG A 322 -30.39 -11.73 -1.54
CA ARG A 322 -31.45 -12.66 -1.13
C ARG A 322 -31.41 -12.95 0.35
N ASP A 323 -32.58 -13.16 0.92
CA ASP A 323 -32.72 -13.70 2.26
C ASP A 323 -32.97 -15.21 2.16
N CYS A 324 -32.01 -15.99 2.65
CA CYS A 324 -31.98 -17.45 2.61
C CYS A 324 -31.96 -18.00 4.05
N PRO A 325 -33.12 -18.28 4.68
CA PRO A 325 -33.19 -18.62 6.10
C PRO A 325 -32.48 -19.93 6.49
N SER A 326 -32.32 -20.85 5.54
CA SER A 326 -31.57 -22.09 5.71
C SER A 326 -30.14 -21.90 5.24
N GLY A 327 -29.17 -21.99 6.16
CA GLY A 327 -27.73 -22.02 5.85
C GLY A 327 -27.26 -23.27 5.07
N PHE A 328 -28.19 -24.03 4.50
CA PHE A 328 -27.96 -25.24 3.73
C PHE A 328 -28.56 -25.08 2.33
N SER A 329 -27.67 -24.80 1.36
CA SER A 329 -27.66 -24.97 -0.12
C SER A 329 -28.93 -25.17 -0.98
N VAL A 330 -30.14 -25.36 -0.43
CA VAL A 330 -31.38 -25.49 -1.20
C VAL A 330 -31.91 -24.08 -1.51
N ARG A 331 -31.59 -23.59 -2.73
CA ARG A 331 -32.03 -22.28 -3.26
C ARG A 331 -33.55 -22.06 -3.28
N GLU A 332 -34.34 -23.13 -3.13
CA GLU A 332 -35.79 -23.15 -3.35
C GLU A 332 -36.62 -22.27 -2.39
N ASN A 333 -36.03 -21.77 -1.28
CA ASN A 333 -36.70 -20.86 -0.33
C ASN A 333 -36.03 -19.46 -0.20
N CYS A 334 -35.14 -19.08 -1.11
CA CYS A 334 -34.46 -17.77 -1.05
C CYS A 334 -35.31 -16.63 -1.64
N SER A 335 -35.79 -15.72 -0.79
CA SER A 335 -36.61 -14.56 -1.19
C SER A 335 -35.76 -13.33 -1.56
N THR A 336 -36.32 -12.36 -2.29
CA THR A 336 -35.62 -11.07 -2.51
C THR A 336 -35.67 -10.22 -1.25
N ARG A 337 -34.50 -9.75 -0.81
CA ARG A 337 -34.33 -9.07 0.48
C ARG A 337 -34.96 -7.68 0.44
N GLN A 338 -35.98 -7.45 1.27
CA GLN A 338 -36.82 -6.25 1.22
C GLN A 338 -36.08 -4.97 1.64
N LEU A 339 -35.17 -5.07 2.62
CA LEU A 339 -34.32 -3.98 3.06
C LEU A 339 -32.87 -4.47 3.14
N VAL A 340 -31.99 -3.77 2.42
CA VAL A 340 -30.54 -4.06 2.34
C VAL A 340 -29.77 -2.80 2.69
N THR A 341 -30.17 -1.67 2.10
CA THR A 341 -29.66 -0.33 2.43
C THR A 341 -30.77 0.58 2.95
N ARG A 342 -30.44 1.47 3.89
CA ARG A 342 -31.35 2.48 4.45
C ARG A 342 -30.56 3.77 4.73
N GLN A 343 -31.17 4.94 4.52
CA GLN A 343 -30.65 6.19 5.10
C GLN A 343 -31.06 6.33 6.57
N ASP A 344 -30.14 6.79 7.41
CA ASP A 344 -30.42 7.15 8.80
C ASP A 344 -31.00 8.57 8.94
N GLU A 345 -31.05 9.10 10.16
CA GLU A 345 -31.63 10.42 10.47
C GLU A 345 -30.78 11.60 9.97
N TRP A 346 -29.50 11.35 9.65
CA TRP A 346 -28.57 12.35 9.12
C TRP A 346 -28.39 12.25 7.60
N GLY A 347 -28.96 11.21 6.97
CA GLY A 347 -28.90 10.95 5.53
C GLY A 347 -27.83 9.93 5.13
N GLN A 348 -26.99 9.47 6.07
CA GLN A 348 -25.93 8.50 5.79
C GLN A 348 -26.54 7.19 5.28
N LEU A 349 -26.04 6.69 4.16
CA LEU A 349 -26.44 5.41 3.61
C LEU A 349 -25.81 4.27 4.44
N LEU A 350 -26.64 3.45 5.07
CA LEU A 350 -26.21 2.27 5.84
C LEU A 350 -26.53 0.99 5.08
N LEU A 351 -25.63 0.00 5.10
CA LEU A 351 -25.94 -1.40 4.79
C LEU A 351 -26.43 -2.09 6.08
N THR A 352 -27.70 -2.49 6.12
CA THR A 352 -28.41 -2.88 7.36
C THR A 352 -28.63 -4.40 7.49
N THR A 353 -27.74 -5.21 6.91
CA THR A 353 -27.92 -6.67 6.86
C THR A 353 -27.38 -7.38 8.11
N PRO A 354 -27.92 -8.55 8.52
CA PRO A 354 -27.72 -9.07 9.87
C PRO A 354 -26.29 -9.48 10.22
N ALA A 355 -25.58 -10.18 9.33
CA ALA A 355 -24.19 -10.58 9.59
C ALA A 355 -23.26 -9.36 9.58
N VAL A 356 -23.48 -8.40 8.69
CA VAL A 356 -22.75 -7.13 8.62
C VAL A 356 -22.92 -6.32 9.91
N SER A 357 -24.17 -6.09 10.32
CA SER A 357 -24.51 -5.36 11.55
C SER A 357 -23.95 -6.01 12.82
N LEU A 358 -23.94 -7.35 12.88
CA LEU A 358 -23.32 -8.11 13.96
C LEU A 358 -21.79 -8.05 13.92
N SER A 359 -21.19 -8.08 12.73
CA SER A 359 -19.75 -8.01 12.55
C SER A 359 -19.20 -6.64 12.94
N LEU A 360 -19.90 -5.55 12.61
CA LEU A 360 -19.54 -4.21 13.08
C LEU A 360 -19.67 -4.09 14.59
N ALA A 361 -20.77 -4.57 15.18
CA ALA A 361 -20.97 -4.53 16.62
C ALA A 361 -19.83 -5.24 17.38
N LYS A 362 -19.46 -6.44 16.91
CA LYS A 362 -18.31 -7.19 17.41
C LYS A 362 -16.99 -6.43 17.24
N HIS A 363 -16.77 -5.80 16.09
CA HIS A 363 -15.55 -5.03 15.79
C HIS A 363 -15.38 -3.82 16.71
N LEU A 364 -16.44 -3.03 16.90
CA LEU A 364 -16.45 -1.87 17.80
C LEU A 364 -16.47 -2.25 19.29
N GLY A 365 -16.71 -3.52 19.62
CA GLY A 365 -16.79 -4.01 20.99
C GLY A 365 -18.11 -3.69 21.70
N VAL A 366 -19.21 -3.53 20.96
CA VAL A 366 -20.53 -3.17 21.51
C VAL A 366 -21.46 -4.38 21.59
N SER A 367 -22.23 -4.45 22.68
CA SER A 367 -23.21 -5.52 22.91
C SER A 367 -24.47 -5.29 22.06
N GLY A 368 -24.85 -6.31 21.27
CA GLY A 368 -26.04 -6.27 20.41
C GLY A 368 -25.69 -6.29 18.93
N ALA A 369 -26.61 -5.80 18.09
CA ALA A 369 -26.38 -5.56 16.67
C ALA A 369 -26.41 -4.06 16.39
N SER A 370 -25.50 -3.56 15.56
CA SER A 370 -25.54 -2.18 15.07
C SER A 370 -26.72 -1.98 14.11
N LEU A 371 -27.17 -0.74 13.91
CA LEU A 371 -28.26 -0.42 12.98
C LEU A 371 -27.89 -0.71 11.50
N GLY A 372 -26.60 -0.71 11.19
CA GLY A 372 -26.02 -1.02 9.89
C GLY A 372 -24.56 -0.59 9.86
N VAL A 373 -23.89 -0.76 8.71
CA VAL A 373 -22.55 -0.22 8.45
C VAL A 373 -22.68 0.93 7.44
N PRO A 374 -22.21 2.14 7.77
CA PRO A 374 -22.09 3.26 6.84
C PRO A 374 -21.31 2.93 5.56
N LEU A 375 -21.87 3.37 4.44
CA LEU A 375 -21.27 3.42 3.11
C LEU A 375 -20.90 4.88 2.81
N GLU A 376 -19.84 5.09 2.03
CA GLU A 376 -19.37 6.43 1.58
C GLU A 376 -20.51 7.26 0.98
N GLU A 377 -20.55 8.57 1.25
CA GLU A 377 -21.47 9.50 0.59
C GLU A 377 -20.86 9.98 -0.76
N GLU A 378 -21.43 9.52 -1.87
CA GLU A 378 -21.09 9.96 -3.24
C GLU A 378 -22.12 11.00 -3.73
N GLU A 379 -21.84 11.73 -4.82
CA GLU A 379 -22.83 12.49 -5.58
C GLU A 379 -23.84 11.53 -6.29
N GLY A 380 -24.67 10.83 -5.52
CA GLY A 380 -25.62 9.84 -6.01
C GLY A 380 -26.31 9.04 -4.89
N LEU A 381 -27.43 8.39 -5.22
CA LEU A 381 -28.24 7.61 -4.26
C LEU A 381 -27.65 6.23 -3.88
N LEU A 382 -26.51 5.85 -4.44
CA LEU A 382 -25.92 4.51 -4.30
C LEU A 382 -24.41 4.64 -4.17
N SER A 383 -23.84 3.91 -3.21
CA SER A 383 -22.40 3.79 -2.97
C SER A 383 -22.01 2.32 -2.92
N SER A 384 -20.81 2.01 -3.42
CA SER A 384 -20.24 0.65 -3.39
C SER A 384 -19.07 0.51 -2.42
N HIS A 385 -18.86 1.46 -1.51
CA HIS A 385 -17.68 1.53 -0.64
C HIS A 385 -18.04 1.73 0.83
N TRP A 386 -17.24 1.15 1.73
CA TRP A 386 -17.35 1.41 3.16
C TRP A 386 -16.83 2.80 3.53
N GLU A 387 -17.54 3.47 4.43
CA GLU A 387 -17.16 4.73 5.06
C GLU A 387 -15.76 4.67 5.69
N ALA A 388 -14.82 5.41 5.12
CA ALA A 388 -13.41 5.41 5.50
C ALA A 388 -13.20 5.85 6.96
N ARG A 389 -13.98 6.79 7.50
CA ARG A 389 -13.87 7.19 8.92
C ARG A 389 -14.06 6.00 9.86
N LEU A 390 -14.94 5.08 9.51
CA LEU A 390 -15.28 3.91 10.33
C LEU A 390 -14.41 2.69 10.03
N LEU A 391 -14.07 2.45 8.76
CA LEU A 391 -13.46 1.20 8.29
C LEU A 391 -12.13 1.38 7.52
N GLN A 392 -11.36 2.44 7.81
CA GLN A 392 -10.06 2.69 7.17
C GLN A 392 -9.12 1.48 7.22
N GLY A 393 -8.54 1.14 6.08
CA GLY A 393 -7.73 -0.06 5.87
C GLY A 393 -8.52 -1.32 5.53
N SER A 394 -9.87 -1.28 5.47
CA SER A 394 -10.66 -2.31 4.80
C SER A 394 -10.37 -2.34 3.31
N LEU A 395 -10.46 -3.54 2.71
CA LEU A 395 -10.35 -3.74 1.26
C LEU A 395 -11.42 -2.99 0.46
N MET A 396 -12.59 -2.69 1.02
CA MET A 396 -13.72 -2.06 0.31
C MET A 396 -13.88 -0.56 0.61
N THR A 397 -12.86 0.13 1.11
CA THR A 397 -12.84 1.61 1.11
C THR A 397 -12.60 2.17 -0.29
N ALA A 398 -13.08 3.38 -0.58
CA ALA A 398 -12.95 4.00 -1.91
C ALA A 398 -11.51 4.41 -2.30
N THR A 399 -10.64 4.56 -1.31
CA THR A 399 -9.22 4.92 -1.48
C THR A 399 -8.30 3.78 -1.03
N PHE A 400 -7.33 3.43 -1.87
CA PHE A 400 -6.33 2.42 -1.56
C PHE A 400 -4.97 3.05 -1.18
N ASP A 401 -4.55 2.79 0.06
CA ASP A 401 -3.32 3.30 0.70
C ASP A 401 -2.18 2.22 0.73
N GLY A 402 -2.20 1.24 -0.17
CA GLY A 402 -1.14 0.23 -0.35
C GLY A 402 -1.38 -1.10 0.39
N ALA A 403 -0.90 -2.21 -0.18
CA ALA A 403 -1.24 -3.57 0.25
C ALA A 403 -0.83 -3.90 1.70
N GLN A 404 0.25 -3.28 2.21
CA GLN A 404 0.66 -3.47 3.60
C GLN A 404 -0.33 -2.87 4.61
N ARG A 405 -1.26 -2.01 4.17
CA ARG A 405 -2.22 -1.27 5.00
C ARG A 405 -3.68 -1.67 4.76
N THR A 406 -3.97 -2.36 3.66
CA THR A 406 -5.30 -2.86 3.27
C THR A 406 -5.54 -4.30 3.75
N ARG A 407 -6.76 -4.65 4.17
CA ARG A 407 -7.12 -5.97 4.76
C ARG A 407 -8.45 -6.49 4.25
N LEU A 408 -8.54 -7.79 3.95
CA LEU A 408 -9.82 -8.48 3.74
C LEU A 408 -10.50 -8.73 5.10
N ASP A 409 -11.25 -7.74 5.57
CA ASP A 409 -11.79 -7.71 6.93
C ASP A 409 -13.06 -8.59 7.13
N PRO A 410 -13.44 -8.91 8.39
CA PRO A 410 -14.62 -9.72 8.69
C PRO A 410 -15.96 -9.11 8.26
N ILE A 411 -16.08 -7.78 8.19
CA ILE A 411 -17.32 -7.06 7.87
C ILE A 411 -17.59 -7.11 6.36
N THR A 412 -16.56 -6.90 5.55
CA THR A 412 -16.58 -7.18 4.10
C THR A 412 -16.98 -8.62 3.84
N LEU A 413 -16.39 -9.59 4.54
CA LEU A 413 -16.77 -11.01 4.40
C LEU A 413 -18.21 -11.30 4.84
N ALA A 414 -18.71 -10.61 5.87
CA ALA A 414 -20.10 -10.72 6.30
C ALA A 414 -21.10 -10.21 5.24
N ALA A 415 -20.73 -9.19 4.45
CA ALA A 415 -21.56 -8.70 3.35
C ALA A 415 -21.76 -9.77 2.25
N PHE A 416 -20.72 -10.53 1.90
CA PHE A 416 -20.86 -11.64 0.95
C PHE A 416 -21.74 -12.78 1.48
N LYS A 417 -21.75 -13.02 2.79
CA LYS A 417 -22.69 -13.96 3.43
C LYS A 417 -24.14 -13.44 3.39
N ASP A 418 -24.34 -12.17 3.71
CA ASP A 418 -25.66 -11.51 3.70
C ASP A 418 -26.24 -11.30 2.29
N SER A 419 -25.43 -11.45 1.23
CA SER A 419 -25.90 -11.45 -0.16
C SER A 419 -26.88 -12.58 -0.48
N GLY A 420 -26.87 -13.65 0.31
CA GLY A 420 -27.60 -14.89 0.02
C GLY A 420 -27.02 -15.71 -1.14
N TRP A 421 -25.91 -15.25 -1.76
CA TRP A 421 -25.29 -15.92 -2.89
C TRP A 421 -24.09 -16.79 -2.53
N TYR A 422 -23.36 -16.47 -1.45
CA TYR A 422 -22.08 -17.12 -1.14
C TYR A 422 -22.03 -17.64 0.31
N GLN A 423 -21.44 -18.82 0.48
CA GLN A 423 -21.01 -19.28 1.81
C GLN A 423 -19.57 -18.80 2.06
N VAL A 424 -19.30 -18.26 3.25
CA VAL A 424 -18.06 -17.52 3.53
C VAL A 424 -17.26 -18.18 4.65
N ASN A 425 -15.97 -18.43 4.38
CA ASN A 425 -15.02 -18.88 5.39
C ASN A 425 -14.49 -17.67 6.18
N HIS A 426 -15.09 -17.37 7.33
CA HIS A 426 -14.66 -16.26 8.18
C HIS A 426 -13.24 -16.43 8.76
N SER A 427 -12.65 -17.64 8.73
CA SER A 427 -11.25 -17.85 9.13
C SER A 427 -10.23 -17.34 8.10
N ALA A 428 -10.68 -16.95 6.90
CA ALA A 428 -9.86 -16.26 5.90
C ALA A 428 -9.83 -14.73 6.10
N ALA A 429 -10.55 -14.21 7.12
CA ALA A 429 -10.53 -12.79 7.44
C ALA A 429 -9.18 -12.36 8.01
N GLU A 430 -8.67 -11.22 7.56
CA GLU A 430 -7.55 -10.53 8.17
C GLU A 430 -8.04 -9.55 9.25
N GLU A 431 -7.28 -9.35 10.32
CA GLU A 431 -7.69 -8.41 11.37
C GLU A 431 -7.64 -6.96 10.89
N LEU A 432 -8.78 -6.27 11.00
CA LEU A 432 -8.87 -4.82 10.87
C LEU A 432 -8.61 -4.20 12.25
N LEU A 433 -7.52 -3.47 12.40
CA LEU A 433 -7.18 -2.80 13.68
C LEU A 433 -7.87 -1.45 13.85
N TRP A 434 -8.31 -0.79 12.78
CA TRP A 434 -8.90 0.56 12.83
C TRP A 434 -10.26 0.55 13.54
N GLY A 435 -10.43 1.40 14.56
CA GLY A 435 -11.68 1.48 15.33
C GLY A 435 -12.00 0.29 16.24
N GLN A 436 -11.14 -0.74 16.25
CA GLN A 436 -11.38 -1.97 17.02
C GLN A 436 -11.56 -1.64 18.51
N GLY A 437 -12.67 -2.11 19.10
CA GLY A 437 -13.01 -1.87 20.51
C GLY A 437 -13.24 -0.40 20.90
N SER A 438 -13.44 0.52 19.93
CA SER A 438 -13.55 1.97 20.20
C SER A 438 -14.96 2.43 20.58
N GLY A 439 -15.94 1.53 20.68
CA GLY A 439 -17.32 1.85 21.04
C GLY A 439 -18.18 2.39 19.88
N PRO A 440 -19.46 2.72 20.15
CA PRO A 440 -20.44 3.04 19.10
C PRO A 440 -20.24 4.43 18.49
N GLU A 441 -19.64 5.36 19.24
CA GLU A 441 -19.41 6.76 18.83
C GLU A 441 -18.16 6.95 17.94
N PHE A 442 -17.49 5.86 17.57
CA PHE A 442 -16.29 5.90 16.75
C PHE A 442 -16.62 6.15 15.27
N GLY A 443 -15.80 6.95 14.59
CA GLY A 443 -15.99 7.30 13.17
C GLY A 443 -16.93 8.47 12.90
N LEU A 444 -17.67 8.95 13.91
CA LEU A 444 -18.55 10.12 13.75
C LEU A 444 -17.73 11.41 13.54
N VAL A 445 -18.18 12.26 12.60
CA VAL A 445 -17.56 13.57 12.32
C VAL A 445 -17.54 14.48 13.57
N THR A 446 -18.55 14.35 14.43
CA THR A 446 -18.66 15.07 15.71
C THR A 446 -17.63 14.64 16.76
N THR A 447 -17.13 13.40 16.71
CA THR A 447 -16.24 12.84 17.73
C THR A 447 -14.80 12.72 17.28
N CYS A 448 -14.52 12.54 15.98
CA CYS A 448 -13.17 12.32 15.46
C CYS A 448 -12.18 13.45 15.78
N GLY A 449 -12.65 14.70 15.89
CA GLY A 449 -11.83 15.87 16.24
C GLY A 449 -11.52 16.04 17.72
N THR A 450 -12.12 15.23 18.61
CA THR A 450 -12.02 15.43 20.08
C THR A 450 -10.71 14.95 20.70
N GLY A 451 -9.91 14.16 19.98
CA GLY A 451 -8.71 13.51 20.52
C GLY A 451 -9.01 12.35 21.49
N SER A 452 -10.24 11.86 21.53
CA SER A 452 -10.67 10.73 22.38
C SER A 452 -10.14 9.36 21.95
N SER A 453 -9.55 9.26 20.75
CA SER A 453 -9.16 8.00 20.11
C SER A 453 -7.78 8.08 19.47
N ASP A 454 -6.89 7.14 19.83
CA ASP A 454 -5.54 6.97 19.28
C ASP A 454 -5.50 6.56 17.78
N PHE A 455 -6.61 6.66 17.05
CA PHE A 455 -6.71 6.44 15.60
C PHE A 455 -6.74 7.76 14.81
N PHE A 456 -7.45 8.75 15.34
CA PHE A 456 -7.50 10.10 14.77
C PHE A 456 -6.37 10.97 15.36
N CYS A 457 -6.03 12.06 14.67
CA CYS A 457 -5.02 13.01 15.10
C CYS A 457 -5.55 14.45 15.02
N THR A 458 -5.00 15.35 15.83
CA THR A 458 -5.34 16.77 15.81
C THR A 458 -4.13 17.62 15.43
N GLY A 459 -4.37 18.81 14.87
CA GLY A 459 -3.31 19.71 14.41
C GLY A 459 -2.65 19.32 13.09
N SER A 460 -1.32 19.48 13.01
CA SER A 460 -0.50 19.34 11.80
C SER A 460 0.88 18.72 12.08
N GLY A 461 0.96 17.83 13.07
CA GLY A 461 2.22 17.19 13.49
C GLY A 461 2.67 16.03 12.60
N LEU A 462 3.95 15.66 12.73
CA LEU A 462 4.47 14.38 12.26
C LEU A 462 4.34 13.33 13.37
N GLY A 463 3.89 12.13 13.03
CA GLY A 463 3.63 11.05 13.97
C GLY A 463 3.73 9.69 13.30
N CYS A 464 3.01 8.71 13.82
CA CYS A 464 2.99 7.35 13.28
C CYS A 464 1.63 7.00 12.70
N HIS A 465 1.62 6.35 11.54
CA HIS A 465 0.43 5.68 11.03
C HIS A 465 -0.10 4.67 12.05
N TYR A 466 -1.41 4.44 12.13
CA TYR A 466 -2.03 3.62 13.20
C TYR A 466 -1.53 2.16 13.26
N LEU A 467 -1.05 1.62 12.14
CA LEU A 467 -0.40 0.30 12.05
C LEU A 467 1.08 0.31 12.50
N HIS A 468 1.64 1.48 12.83
CA HIS A 468 3.05 1.70 13.18
C HIS A 468 4.07 1.20 12.13
N LEU A 469 3.65 0.95 10.89
CA LEU A 469 4.55 0.60 9.79
C LEU A 469 5.32 1.82 9.25
N ASP A 470 4.77 3.02 9.46
CA ASP A 470 5.14 4.24 8.77
C ASP A 470 5.20 5.45 9.70
N LYS A 471 6.17 6.33 9.43
CA LYS A 471 6.06 7.76 9.79
C LYS A 471 4.97 8.41 8.93
N GLY A 472 4.18 9.28 9.53
CA GLY A 472 3.07 9.94 8.87
C GLY A 472 2.89 11.41 9.24
N SER A 473 2.10 12.12 8.45
CA SER A 473 1.68 13.50 8.70
C SER A 473 0.21 13.54 9.05
N CYS A 474 -0.15 14.25 10.13
CA CYS A 474 -1.54 14.43 10.50
C CYS A 474 -2.28 15.21 9.39
N SER A 475 -3.19 14.55 8.69
CA SER A 475 -3.85 15.07 7.48
C SER A 475 -5.20 14.41 7.24
N SER A 476 -5.99 15.02 6.35
CA SER A 476 -7.32 14.58 5.93
C SER A 476 -7.35 14.45 4.41
N ASP A 477 -8.36 13.76 3.89
CA ASP A 477 -8.71 13.65 2.47
C ASP A 477 -10.24 13.75 2.33
N PRO A 478 -10.81 13.82 1.11
CA PRO A 478 -12.24 14.00 0.91
C PRO A 478 -13.14 12.95 1.59
N MET A 479 -12.72 11.69 1.68
CA MET A 479 -13.52 10.58 2.25
C MET A 479 -13.49 10.57 3.78
N LEU A 480 -12.58 11.34 4.39
CA LEU A 480 -12.52 11.49 5.85
C LEU A 480 -13.38 12.66 6.36
N GLU A 481 -14.09 13.41 5.50
CA GLU A 481 -14.96 14.55 5.87
C GLU A 481 -14.32 15.54 6.88
N GLY A 482 -13.02 15.81 6.72
CA GLY A 482 -12.27 16.70 7.61
C GLY A 482 -11.73 16.06 8.90
N CYS A 483 -12.14 14.84 9.25
CA CYS A 483 -11.44 14.00 10.21
C CYS A 483 -10.01 13.72 9.73
N ARG A 484 -9.09 13.50 10.66
CA ARG A 484 -7.65 13.45 10.36
C ARG A 484 -6.99 12.22 10.96
N MET A 485 -6.04 11.65 10.21
CA MET A 485 -5.18 10.58 10.67
C MET A 485 -3.73 10.84 10.26
N TYR A 486 -2.78 10.13 10.86
CA TYR A 486 -1.39 10.15 10.41
C TYR A 486 -1.24 9.33 9.12
N LYS A 487 -1.53 9.95 7.96
CA LYS A 487 -1.26 9.31 6.66
C LYS A 487 0.24 9.17 6.43
N PRO A 488 0.73 8.09 5.80
CA PRO A 488 2.15 7.89 5.52
C PRO A 488 2.77 9.07 4.77
N LEU A 489 4.07 9.33 4.99
CA LEU A 489 4.80 10.33 4.20
C LEU A 489 5.03 9.81 2.76
N ALA A 490 5.07 10.72 1.77
CA ALA A 490 5.18 10.31 0.36
C ALA A 490 6.51 9.64 -0.01
N ASN A 491 7.60 9.96 0.70
CA ASN A 491 8.93 9.36 0.51
C ASN A 491 9.49 8.91 1.86
N GLY A 492 10.07 7.71 1.93
CA GLY A 492 10.83 7.25 3.09
C GLY A 492 10.01 7.09 4.38
N SER A 493 8.70 6.81 4.27
CA SER A 493 7.83 6.64 5.45
C SER A 493 8.05 5.30 6.13
N GLU A 494 8.31 4.26 5.36
CA GLU A 494 8.25 2.87 5.79
C GLU A 494 9.44 2.55 6.69
N CYS A 495 9.19 2.42 8.00
CA CYS A 495 10.21 1.99 8.95
C CYS A 495 10.73 0.57 8.66
N TRP A 496 9.89 -0.25 8.03
CA TRP A 496 10.18 -1.66 7.75
C TRP A 496 11.12 -1.89 6.55
N LYS A 497 11.39 -0.87 5.73
CA LYS A 497 12.24 -0.95 4.53
C LYS A 497 13.67 -0.47 4.80
N LYS A 498 14.67 -1.34 4.62
CA LYS A 498 16.09 -1.00 4.80
C LYS A 498 16.58 0.14 3.88
N GLU A 499 16.04 0.24 2.68
CA GLU A 499 16.38 1.27 1.69
C GLU A 499 16.01 2.71 2.10
N ASN A 500 15.11 2.87 3.09
CA ASN A 500 14.75 4.15 3.68
C ASN A 500 15.73 4.62 4.78
N GLY A 501 16.72 3.79 5.14
CA GLY A 501 17.73 4.11 6.15
C GLY A 501 18.75 5.16 5.70
N PHE A 502 19.50 5.69 6.65
CA PHE A 502 20.53 6.67 6.37
C PHE A 502 21.75 6.04 5.66
N PRO A 503 22.32 6.70 4.64
CA PRO A 503 23.61 6.30 4.08
C PRO A 503 24.72 6.32 5.14
N ALA A 504 25.69 5.41 5.01
CA ALA A 504 26.82 5.33 5.94
C ALA A 504 27.57 6.68 6.04
N GLY A 505 27.68 7.19 7.27
CA GLY A 505 28.35 8.46 7.58
C GLY A 505 27.43 9.68 7.70
N VAL A 506 26.13 9.56 7.41
CA VAL A 506 25.14 10.62 7.65
C VAL A 506 24.74 10.68 9.12
N ASP A 507 24.51 11.89 9.65
CA ASP A 507 24.08 12.13 11.03
C ASP A 507 22.71 11.49 11.32
N ASN A 508 22.69 10.51 12.23
CA ASN A 508 21.48 9.91 12.81
C ASN A 508 21.29 10.33 14.28
N PRO A 509 21.04 11.63 14.59
CA PRO A 509 20.96 12.11 15.96
C PRO A 509 19.80 11.50 16.76
N HIS A 510 18.80 10.95 16.07
CA HIS A 510 17.60 10.35 16.67
C HIS A 510 17.68 8.82 16.81
N GLY A 511 18.76 8.20 16.32
CA GLY A 511 19.01 6.76 16.43
C GLY A 511 18.03 5.87 15.69
N GLU A 512 17.41 6.34 14.61
CA GLU A 512 16.40 5.55 13.90
C GLU A 512 17.04 4.35 13.19
N ILE A 513 16.36 3.19 13.21
CA ILE A 513 16.78 1.96 12.54
C ILE A 513 15.70 1.55 11.54
N TYR A 514 16.09 1.32 10.30
CA TYR A 514 15.21 0.89 9.20
C TYR A 514 15.45 -0.60 8.88
N HIS A 515 14.47 -1.44 9.19
CA HIS A 515 14.61 -2.91 9.19
C HIS A 515 13.22 -3.57 9.16
N PRO A 516 13.01 -4.77 8.60
CA PRO A 516 11.68 -5.41 8.57
C PRO A 516 10.96 -5.54 9.94
N GLN A 517 11.74 -5.60 11.02
CA GLN A 517 11.27 -5.61 12.42
C GLN A 517 11.20 -4.23 13.08
N SER A 518 11.40 -3.15 12.33
CA SER A 518 11.25 -1.78 12.82
C SER A 518 9.82 -1.29 12.65
N ARG A 519 9.40 -0.45 13.59
CA ARG A 519 8.10 0.22 13.60
C ARG A 519 8.28 1.67 13.99
N CYS A 520 7.27 2.48 13.70
CA CYS A 520 7.21 3.88 14.08
C CYS A 520 6.75 4.01 15.53
N PHE A 521 7.50 4.76 16.33
CA PHE A 521 7.19 5.14 17.70
C PHE A 521 7.12 6.67 17.81
N PHE A 522 6.28 7.16 18.72
CA PHE A 522 6.28 8.58 19.10
C PHE A 522 7.45 8.84 20.05
N ALA A 523 8.38 9.69 19.63
CA ALA A 523 9.62 9.94 20.36
C ALA A 523 10.19 11.34 20.09
N ASN A 524 10.88 11.90 21.09
CA ASN A 524 11.71 13.11 20.96
C ASN A 524 13.18 12.83 21.32
N LEU A 525 13.67 11.61 21.04
CA LEU A 525 15.03 11.18 21.33
C LEU A 525 16.09 11.98 20.54
N THR A 526 17.17 12.39 21.20
CA THR A 526 18.36 13.00 20.57
C THR A 526 19.65 12.60 21.29
N SER A 527 20.71 12.30 20.54
CA SER A 527 22.06 12.05 21.05
C SER A 527 22.89 13.33 21.22
N GLN A 528 22.38 14.47 20.74
CA GLN A 528 23.00 15.79 20.84
C GLN A 528 22.30 16.63 21.91
N LEU A 529 23.08 17.21 22.83
CA LEU A 529 22.57 18.17 23.82
C LEU A 529 22.29 19.51 23.11
N LEU A 530 21.07 20.05 23.24
CA LEU A 530 20.72 21.34 22.65
C LEU A 530 21.53 22.48 23.32
N PRO A 531 22.14 23.41 22.54
CA PRO A 531 22.87 24.54 23.10
C PRO A 531 21.95 25.47 23.92
N GLY A 532 21.93 25.29 25.24
CA GLY A 532 21.13 26.09 26.17
C GLY A 532 20.42 25.28 27.26
N ASP A 533 20.23 23.98 27.06
CA ASP A 533 19.72 23.11 28.12
C ASP A 533 20.80 22.83 29.16
N LYS A 534 20.70 23.50 30.32
CA LYS A 534 21.36 23.00 31.54
C LYS A 534 20.78 21.62 31.87
N PRO A 535 21.57 20.67 32.40
CA PRO A 535 21.06 19.36 32.80
C PRO A 535 19.92 19.54 33.81
N ARG A 536 18.70 19.28 33.37
CA ARG A 536 17.50 19.38 34.22
C ARG A 536 17.48 18.16 35.14
N HIS A 537 17.27 18.38 36.44
CA HIS A 537 17.32 17.31 37.44
C HIS A 537 16.34 16.16 37.09
N PRO A 538 16.71 14.88 37.30
CA PRO A 538 15.87 13.73 36.92
C PRO A 538 14.53 13.57 37.65
N SER A 539 14.21 14.45 38.61
CA SER A 539 13.07 14.32 39.54
C SER A 539 11.83 15.12 39.16
N LEU A 540 11.87 15.91 38.07
CA LEU A 540 10.68 16.52 37.48
C LEU A 540 10.31 15.73 36.24
N THR A 541 9.32 14.84 36.35
CA THR A 541 8.51 14.42 35.20
C THR A 541 7.92 15.69 34.59
N PRO A 542 8.41 16.16 33.43
CA PRO A 542 7.72 17.26 32.78
C PRO A 542 6.39 16.69 32.32
N HIS A 543 5.31 17.46 32.49
CA HIS A 543 4.04 17.15 31.86
C HIS A 543 4.25 17.37 30.35
N LEU A 544 4.85 16.38 29.67
CA LEU A 544 5.22 16.47 28.26
C LEU A 544 3.95 16.84 27.50
N LYS A 545 4.01 17.95 26.77
CA LYS A 545 3.02 18.19 25.74
C LYS A 545 3.31 17.19 24.64
N GLU A 546 2.35 16.31 24.42
CA GLU A 546 2.35 15.30 23.35
C GLU A 546 2.71 15.90 21.97
N ALA A 547 2.45 17.20 21.80
CA ALA A 547 2.86 18.06 20.70
C ALA A 547 4.38 18.10 20.36
N GLU A 548 5.28 17.63 21.22
CA GLU A 548 6.73 17.54 20.93
C GLU A 548 7.19 16.16 20.44
N LEU A 549 6.34 15.13 20.50
CA LEU A 549 6.70 13.78 20.06
C LEU A 549 6.49 13.63 18.55
N MET A 550 7.48 13.07 17.86
CA MET A 550 7.44 12.82 16.42
C MET A 550 7.52 11.33 16.11
N GLY A 551 7.02 10.92 14.94
CA GLY A 551 7.18 9.55 14.47
C GLY A 551 8.63 9.22 14.11
N ARG A 552 9.20 8.18 14.73
CA ARG A 552 10.59 7.72 14.58
C ARG A 552 10.67 6.20 14.43
N CYS A 553 11.54 5.71 13.55
CA CYS A 553 11.64 4.28 13.26
C CYS A 553 12.62 3.55 14.20
N TYR A 554 12.15 2.56 14.97
CA TYR A 554 13.01 1.76 15.88
C TYR A 554 12.67 0.27 15.79
N LEU A 555 13.65 -0.59 16.11
CA LEU A 555 13.45 -2.05 16.19
C LEU A 555 12.52 -2.41 17.35
N HIS A 556 11.63 -3.37 17.15
CA HIS A 556 10.90 -4.01 18.25
C HIS A 556 11.01 -5.54 18.20
N GLN A 557 10.86 -6.17 19.36
CA GLN A 557 10.69 -7.63 19.46
C GLN A 557 9.65 -7.93 20.55
N CYS A 558 8.59 -8.63 20.18
CA CYS A 558 7.55 -9.08 21.12
C CYS A 558 8.11 -10.08 22.13
N THR A 559 7.74 -9.94 23.40
CA THR A 559 8.20 -10.82 24.50
C THR A 559 7.08 -11.63 25.14
N GLY A 560 5.82 -11.19 25.02
CA GLY A 560 4.63 -11.90 25.52
C GLY A 560 3.66 -10.98 26.25
N ARG A 561 2.38 -11.39 26.37
CA ARG A 561 1.29 -10.62 27.02
C ARG A 561 1.20 -9.15 26.54
N GLY A 562 1.35 -8.92 25.24
CA GLY A 562 1.35 -7.58 24.63
C GLY A 562 2.57 -6.72 24.94
N ALA A 563 3.50 -7.17 25.81
CA ALA A 563 4.76 -6.50 26.07
C ALA A 563 5.80 -6.85 25.00
N TYR A 564 6.71 -5.90 24.78
CA TYR A 564 7.81 -5.98 23.84
C TYR A 564 9.02 -5.22 24.37
N LYS A 565 10.15 -5.39 23.70
CA LYS A 565 11.35 -4.59 23.90
C LYS A 565 11.67 -3.80 22.63
N VAL A 566 12.25 -2.62 22.79
CA VAL A 566 12.62 -1.70 21.70
C VAL A 566 14.14 -1.53 21.68
N GLN A 567 14.72 -1.34 20.50
CA GLN A 567 16.12 -0.97 20.33
C GLN A 567 16.24 0.23 19.39
N VAL A 568 17.00 1.22 19.84
CA VAL A 568 17.43 2.42 19.13
C VAL A 568 18.89 2.21 18.72
N GLU A 569 19.38 2.92 17.69
CA GLU A 569 20.76 2.73 17.23
C GLU A 569 21.76 2.95 18.38
N GLY A 570 22.60 1.93 18.61
CA GLY A 570 23.60 1.96 19.68
C GLY A 570 23.08 1.74 21.10
N SER A 571 21.77 1.62 21.33
CA SER A 571 21.19 1.29 22.65
C SER A 571 21.18 -0.22 22.91
N PRO A 572 21.16 -0.66 24.19
CA PRO A 572 20.69 -2.00 24.52
C PRO A 572 19.20 -2.14 24.16
N TRP A 573 18.68 -3.37 24.21
CA TRP A 573 17.24 -3.62 24.16
C TRP A 573 16.57 -3.16 25.47
N VAL A 574 15.61 -2.24 25.38
CA VAL A 574 14.89 -1.68 26.53
C VAL A 574 13.46 -2.26 26.59
N PRO A 575 12.96 -2.76 27.73
CA PRO A 575 11.57 -3.15 27.88
C PRO A 575 10.60 -1.98 27.66
N CYS A 576 9.56 -2.20 26.87
CA CYS A 576 8.56 -1.19 26.50
C CYS A 576 7.16 -1.72 26.87
N LEU A 577 6.65 -1.26 28.01
CA LEU A 577 5.34 -1.68 28.52
C LEU A 577 4.22 -0.88 27.83
N PRO A 578 3.11 -1.51 27.38
CA PRO A 578 2.01 -0.83 26.70
C PRO A 578 1.50 0.42 27.43
N GLY A 579 1.47 1.56 26.71
CA GLY A 579 1.01 2.85 27.22
C GLY A 579 1.95 3.52 28.24
N LYS A 580 3.20 3.07 28.37
CA LYS A 580 4.23 3.74 29.18
C LYS A 580 5.11 4.63 28.31
N VAL A 581 5.75 5.59 28.97
CA VAL A 581 6.82 6.42 28.40
C VAL A 581 8.12 5.96 29.04
N ILE A 582 9.15 5.74 28.24
CA ILE A 582 10.46 5.24 28.67
C ILE A 582 11.59 6.17 28.22
N GLN A 583 12.67 6.20 28.99
CA GLN A 583 13.96 6.75 28.55
C GLN A 583 14.75 5.65 27.84
N ILE A 584 15.56 6.03 26.86
CA ILE A 584 16.45 5.10 26.15
C ILE A 584 17.90 5.43 26.53
N PRO A 585 18.67 4.47 27.09
CA PRO A 585 20.10 4.62 27.35
C PRO A 585 20.85 5.01 26.06
N GLY A 586 21.26 6.27 25.95
CA GLY A 586 21.88 6.83 24.73
C GLY A 586 21.38 8.21 24.35
N TYR A 587 20.16 8.55 24.75
CA TYR A 587 19.40 9.62 24.14
C TYR A 587 18.70 10.47 25.20
N TYR A 588 18.83 11.78 25.07
CA TYR A 588 17.99 12.74 25.78
C TYR A 588 16.58 12.69 25.17
N GLY A 589 15.56 12.96 25.99
CA GLY A 589 14.15 12.84 25.58
C GLY A 589 13.54 11.50 26.00
N LEU A 590 12.42 11.15 25.37
CA LEU A 590 11.53 10.05 25.75
C LEU A 590 10.99 9.32 24.51
N LEU A 591 10.58 8.08 24.72
CA LEU A 591 9.89 7.21 23.76
C LEU A 591 8.57 6.73 24.37
N PHE A 592 7.47 6.89 23.65
CA PHE A 592 6.17 6.35 24.03
C PHE A 592 5.96 4.94 23.46
N CYS A 593 5.54 4.00 24.31
CA CYS A 593 5.22 2.62 23.97
C CYS A 593 3.72 2.50 23.60
N PRO A 594 3.34 2.29 22.32
CA PRO A 594 1.94 2.10 21.94
C PRO A 594 1.21 0.99 22.72
N ARG A 595 -0.09 1.19 22.95
CA ARG A 595 -0.98 0.21 23.57
C ARG A 595 -1.43 -0.86 22.55
N GLY A 596 -1.43 -2.13 22.95
CA GLY A 596 -2.25 -3.22 22.38
C GLY A 596 -2.06 -3.64 20.90
N ARG A 597 -1.42 -2.84 20.05
CA ARG A 597 -1.46 -3.00 18.58
C ARG A 597 -0.20 -3.61 17.95
N LEU A 598 0.97 -3.47 18.58
CA LEU A 598 2.26 -3.90 18.01
C LEU A 598 2.53 -5.41 18.15
N CYS A 599 1.99 -6.01 19.21
CA CYS A 599 2.18 -7.41 19.56
C CYS A 599 0.82 -7.94 20.03
N GLN A 600 0.08 -8.60 19.15
CA GLN A 600 -1.19 -9.24 19.48
C GLN A 600 -0.99 -10.26 20.63
N THR A 601 -1.96 -10.32 21.53
CA THR A 601 -2.10 -11.41 22.50
C THR A 601 -2.87 -12.56 21.87
N ASN A 602 -2.26 -13.26 20.91
CA ASN A 602 -2.75 -14.59 20.57
C ASN A 602 -2.47 -15.51 21.77
N GLU A 603 -3.51 -16.10 22.35
CA GLU A 603 -3.33 -17.15 23.36
C GLU A 603 -2.79 -18.45 22.76
N ASP A 604 -2.89 -18.61 21.43
CA ASP A 604 -2.34 -19.74 20.69
C ASP A 604 -1.16 -19.34 19.77
N ILE A 605 -0.23 -20.28 19.62
CA ILE A 605 1.03 -20.21 18.85
C ILE A 605 2.15 -19.43 19.55
N ASN A 606 3.08 -20.22 20.10
CA ASN A 606 4.41 -19.82 20.58
C ASN A 606 5.00 -18.65 19.78
N ALA A 607 5.27 -17.53 20.45
CA ALA A 607 5.91 -16.37 19.86
C ALA A 607 7.18 -16.80 19.12
N VAL A 608 7.21 -16.61 17.79
CA VAL A 608 8.34 -16.98 16.94
C VAL A 608 9.55 -16.15 17.36
N THR A 609 10.43 -16.75 18.15
CA THR A 609 11.65 -16.11 18.65
C THR A 609 12.62 -15.90 17.51
N SER A 610 12.47 -14.77 16.81
CA SER A 610 13.44 -14.34 15.80
C SER A 610 14.83 -14.26 16.44
N PRO A 611 15.87 -14.89 15.86
CA PRO A 611 17.22 -14.86 16.44
C PRO A 611 17.74 -13.42 16.53
N PRO A 612 18.64 -13.12 17.49
CA PRO A 612 19.20 -11.79 17.67
C PRO A 612 19.91 -11.33 16.40
N VAL A 613 19.50 -10.17 15.88
CA VAL A 613 20.03 -9.59 14.64
C VAL A 613 21.42 -9.01 14.89
N SER A 614 22.41 -9.51 14.14
CA SER A 614 23.75 -8.93 14.12
C SER A 614 23.81 -7.80 13.08
N LEU A 615 24.03 -6.57 13.56
CA LEU A 615 24.38 -5.43 12.72
C LEU A 615 25.85 -5.52 12.32
N SER A 616 26.15 -5.42 11.03
CA SER A 616 27.51 -5.44 10.51
C SER A 616 28.25 -4.13 10.83
N THR A 617 29.15 -4.18 11.81
CA THR A 617 29.97 -3.04 12.27
C THR A 617 31.13 -2.75 11.29
N PRO A 618 31.25 -1.52 10.73
CA PRO A 618 32.32 -1.21 9.77
C PRO A 618 33.68 -0.79 10.37
N ASP A 619 33.76 -0.53 11.68
CA ASP A 619 34.96 0.00 12.36
C ASP A 619 35.50 -0.98 13.42
N PRO A 620 36.82 -0.96 13.72
CA PRO A 620 37.41 -1.82 14.73
C PRO A 620 36.79 -1.54 16.10
N LEU A 621 36.23 -2.60 16.70
CA LEU A 621 35.51 -2.58 17.95
C LEU A 621 36.52 -2.53 19.12
N PHE A 622 36.55 -1.42 19.85
CA PHE A 622 37.31 -1.32 21.09
C PHE A 622 36.39 -1.69 22.27
N GLN A 623 36.95 -2.13 23.39
CA GLN A 623 36.20 -2.38 24.62
C GLN A 623 36.92 -1.72 25.79
N LEU A 624 36.19 -0.93 26.58
CA LEU A 624 36.70 -0.30 27.79
C LEU A 624 36.05 -0.98 29.01
N SER A 625 36.90 -1.54 29.88
CA SER A 625 36.49 -2.22 31.11
C SER A 625 37.04 -1.48 32.33
N LEU A 626 36.18 -1.13 33.29
CA LEU A 626 36.51 -0.35 34.48
C LEU A 626 36.05 -1.10 35.75
N GLU A 627 36.99 -1.46 36.63
CA GLU A 627 36.67 -2.00 37.96
C GLU A 627 36.32 -0.85 38.92
N LEU A 628 35.10 -0.85 39.47
CA LEU A 628 34.59 0.19 40.36
C LEU A 628 34.67 -0.29 41.82
N ALA A 629 35.22 0.56 42.70
CA ALA A 629 35.12 0.42 44.14
C ALA A 629 33.92 1.23 44.65
N GLY A 630 32.95 0.55 45.26
CA GLY A 630 31.83 1.14 46.00
C GLY A 630 31.91 0.82 47.51
N PRO A 631 30.89 1.23 48.30
CA PRO A 631 30.83 0.91 49.72
C PRO A 631 30.82 -0.61 50.00
N PRO A 632 31.49 -1.09 51.06
CA PRO A 632 31.52 -2.51 51.39
C PRO A 632 30.11 -3.04 51.71
N GLY A 633 29.76 -4.19 51.14
CA GLY A 633 28.48 -4.86 51.37
C GLY A 633 27.34 -4.47 50.43
N HIS A 634 27.54 -3.55 49.48
CA HIS A 634 26.50 -3.20 48.50
C HIS A 634 26.33 -4.30 47.44
N SER A 635 25.27 -5.09 47.55
CA SER A 635 24.76 -5.91 46.44
C SER A 635 23.81 -5.07 45.57
N LEU A 636 24.10 -4.97 44.27
CA LEU A 636 23.24 -4.27 43.31
C LEU A 636 22.24 -5.23 42.67
N GLY A 637 20.95 -4.91 42.78
CA GLY A 637 19.90 -5.54 41.98
C GLY A 637 20.02 -5.16 40.50
N LYS A 638 19.37 -5.90 39.60
CA LYS A 638 19.53 -5.73 38.15
C LYS A 638 19.21 -4.30 37.65
N GLU A 639 18.11 -3.70 38.12
CA GLU A 639 17.76 -2.32 37.79
C GLU A 639 18.81 -1.30 38.29
N GLN A 640 19.43 -1.57 39.44
CA GLN A 640 20.51 -0.72 39.98
C GLN A 640 21.83 -0.91 39.21
N GLN A 641 22.09 -2.09 38.64
CA GLN A 641 23.22 -2.32 37.74
C GLN A 641 23.06 -1.53 36.45
N GLU A 642 21.86 -1.54 35.86
CA GLU A 642 21.55 -0.77 34.64
C GLU A 642 21.62 0.75 34.92
N GLY A 643 21.06 1.23 36.04
CA GLY A 643 21.14 2.63 36.46
C GLY A 643 22.58 3.11 36.76
N LEU A 644 23.40 2.28 37.42
CA LEU A 644 24.81 2.60 37.68
C LEU A 644 25.62 2.56 36.39
N ALA A 645 25.36 1.62 35.48
CA ALA A 645 26.05 1.53 34.19
C ALA A 645 25.83 2.81 33.37
N GLU A 646 24.61 3.36 33.40
CA GLU A 646 24.31 4.63 32.73
C GLU A 646 25.02 5.82 33.38
N ALA A 647 25.00 5.92 34.72
CA ALA A 647 25.69 6.99 35.45
C ALA A 647 27.22 6.97 35.21
N VAL A 648 27.81 5.78 35.15
CA VAL A 648 29.24 5.59 34.82
C VAL A 648 29.52 5.99 33.37
N LEU A 649 28.62 5.67 32.44
CA LEU A 649 28.78 6.05 31.05
C LEU A 649 28.61 7.55 30.80
N GLU A 650 27.65 8.21 31.45
CA GLU A 650 27.48 9.67 31.34
C GLU A 650 28.72 10.41 31.86
N ALA A 651 29.25 9.98 33.02
CA ALA A 651 30.50 10.49 33.55
C ALA A 651 31.69 10.22 32.60
N LEU A 652 31.76 9.06 31.96
CA LEU A 652 32.81 8.71 30.99
C LEU A 652 32.74 9.58 29.71
N ALA A 653 31.55 9.79 29.16
CA ALA A 653 31.34 10.62 27.98
C ALA A 653 31.72 12.10 28.26
N SER A 654 31.28 12.62 29.41
CA SER A 654 31.66 13.94 29.91
C SER A 654 33.19 14.08 30.09
N LYS A 655 33.84 13.07 30.71
CA LYS A 655 35.31 13.01 30.88
C LYS A 655 36.06 12.96 29.54
N GLY A 656 35.49 12.33 28.52
CA GLY A 656 36.05 12.25 27.17
C GLY A 656 35.87 13.50 26.31
N GLY A 657 34.96 14.41 26.69
CA GLY A 657 34.60 15.56 25.87
C GLY A 657 33.88 15.16 24.57
N THR A 658 33.24 14.00 24.55
CA THR A 658 32.61 13.41 23.35
C THR A 658 31.17 12.99 23.63
N GLY A 659 30.31 13.09 22.61
CA GLY A 659 28.93 12.61 22.71
C GLY A 659 28.82 11.10 22.98
N ARG A 660 27.67 10.66 23.48
CA ARG A 660 27.41 9.25 23.81
C ARG A 660 27.39 8.32 22.58
N CYS A 661 27.39 8.87 21.36
CA CYS A 661 27.48 8.15 20.08
C CYS A 661 28.80 7.37 19.80
N TYR A 662 29.74 7.40 20.74
CA TYR A 662 30.96 6.57 20.74
C TYR A 662 30.85 5.29 21.59
N PHE A 663 29.79 5.13 22.39
CA PHE A 663 29.73 4.18 23.48
C PHE A 663 28.45 3.36 23.46
N HIS A 664 28.59 2.04 23.45
CA HIS A 664 27.54 1.11 23.09
C HIS A 664 27.50 -0.10 24.01
N GLY A 665 26.29 -0.52 24.38
CA GLY A 665 26.06 -1.64 25.30
C GLY A 665 26.76 -1.51 26.66
N PRO A 666 26.59 -0.41 27.42
CA PRO A 666 27.11 -0.34 28.78
C PRO A 666 26.49 -1.44 29.64
N SER A 667 27.31 -2.11 30.45
CA SER A 667 26.84 -3.09 31.42
C SER A 667 27.74 -3.11 32.66
N ILE A 668 27.16 -3.46 33.81
CA ILE A 668 27.89 -3.65 35.07
C ILE A 668 27.62 -5.05 35.61
N THR A 669 28.68 -5.76 35.97
CA THR A 669 28.58 -7.05 36.68
C THR A 669 28.22 -6.86 38.15
N THR A 670 27.75 -7.94 38.81
CA THR A 670 27.61 -7.99 40.28
C THR A 670 28.92 -7.69 41.02
N SER A 671 30.07 -7.91 40.39
CA SER A 671 31.42 -7.59 40.89
C SER A 671 31.88 -6.16 40.60
N LEU A 672 30.96 -5.25 40.23
CA LEU A 672 31.25 -3.83 39.94
C LEU A 672 32.23 -3.61 38.77
N VAL A 673 32.31 -4.54 37.83
CA VAL A 673 33.07 -4.34 36.58
C VAL A 673 32.13 -3.72 35.54
N PHE A 674 32.33 -2.45 35.24
CA PHE A 674 31.70 -1.77 34.11
C PHE A 674 32.40 -2.18 32.82
N THR A 675 31.63 -2.49 31.78
CA THR A 675 32.14 -2.70 30.43
C THR A 675 31.30 -1.90 29.43
N VAL A 676 31.97 -1.34 28.41
CA VAL A 676 31.31 -0.68 27.30
C VAL A 676 32.09 -0.92 26.00
N HIS A 677 31.37 -1.15 24.91
CA HIS A 677 31.97 -1.22 23.59
C HIS A 677 32.11 0.18 23.01
N MET A 678 33.23 0.42 22.36
CA MET A 678 33.55 1.69 21.73
C MET A 678 33.70 1.49 20.23
N TRP A 679 32.83 2.15 19.47
CA TRP A 679 32.93 2.35 18.03
C TRP A 679 32.30 3.69 17.69
N LYS A 680 32.57 4.23 16.49
CA LYS A 680 32.04 5.52 16.08
C LYS A 680 30.72 5.27 15.36
N SER A 681 29.58 5.69 15.93
CA SER A 681 28.32 5.65 15.18
C SER A 681 28.42 6.52 13.93
N PRO A 682 27.76 6.16 12.80
CA PRO A 682 27.61 7.03 11.65
C PRO A 682 27.17 8.44 12.04
N GLY A 683 27.88 9.46 11.54
CA GLY A 683 27.62 10.87 11.85
C GLY A 683 27.96 11.35 13.27
N CYS A 684 28.56 10.52 14.11
CA CYS A 684 29.13 10.97 15.38
C CYS A 684 30.30 11.94 15.09
N GLN A 685 30.23 13.21 15.51
CA GLN A 685 31.33 14.16 15.27
C GLN A 685 32.38 14.12 16.40
N GLY A 686 33.66 14.23 16.02
CA GLY A 686 34.79 14.13 16.95
C GLY A 686 35.92 13.20 16.49
N PRO A 687 36.84 12.82 17.38
CA PRO A 687 38.04 12.02 17.08
C PRO A 687 37.72 10.61 16.54
N SER A 688 38.75 9.88 16.08
CA SER A 688 38.61 8.44 15.81
C SER A 688 38.44 7.65 17.11
N VAL A 689 37.83 6.47 17.04
CA VAL A 689 37.61 5.59 18.20
C VAL A 689 38.92 5.27 18.91
N ALA A 690 39.97 4.95 18.14
CA ALA A 690 41.30 4.66 18.68
C ALA A 690 41.91 5.87 19.43
N THR A 691 41.71 7.09 18.93
CA THR A 691 42.15 8.32 19.60
C THR A 691 41.35 8.57 20.88
N LEU A 692 40.02 8.41 20.85
CA LEU A 692 39.16 8.57 22.02
C LEU A 692 39.49 7.53 23.11
N HIS A 693 39.58 6.25 22.73
CA HIS A 693 39.96 5.17 23.64
C HIS A 693 41.29 5.47 24.33
N LYS A 694 42.33 5.83 23.56
CA LYS A 694 43.63 6.23 24.11
C LYS A 694 43.55 7.45 25.03
N ALA A 695 42.75 8.46 24.68
CA ALA A 695 42.56 9.65 25.50
C ALA A 695 41.85 9.34 26.84
N LEU A 696 40.82 8.48 26.82
CA LEU A 696 40.12 8.02 28.02
C LEU A 696 41.04 7.18 28.92
N THR A 697 41.76 6.19 28.36
CA THR A 697 42.75 5.38 29.09
C THR A 697 43.73 6.28 29.85
N LEU A 698 44.35 7.26 29.18
CA LEU A 698 45.31 8.18 29.79
C LEU A 698 44.67 9.12 30.83
N THR A 699 43.42 9.54 30.59
CA THR A 699 42.71 10.47 31.49
C THR A 699 42.24 9.78 32.77
N LEU A 700 41.77 8.53 32.66
CA LEU A 700 41.33 7.70 33.79
C LEU A 700 42.51 7.25 34.67
N GLN A 701 43.67 6.94 34.06
CA GLN A 701 44.91 6.69 34.80
C GLN A 701 45.38 7.90 35.62
N LYS A 702 45.17 9.13 35.12
CA LYS A 702 45.58 10.37 35.81
C LYS A 702 44.61 10.80 36.91
N LYS A 703 43.31 10.66 36.68
CA LYS A 703 42.27 10.97 37.68
C LYS A 703 41.13 9.96 37.54
N PRO A 704 40.84 9.15 38.58
CA PRO A 704 39.74 8.19 38.53
C PRO A 704 38.41 8.86 38.21
N LEU A 705 37.46 8.07 37.73
CA LEU A 705 36.07 8.48 37.56
C LEU A 705 35.37 8.31 38.92
N GLU A 706 34.70 9.35 39.38
CA GLU A 706 33.88 9.36 40.60
C GLU A 706 32.43 9.54 40.16
N VAL A 707 31.55 8.64 40.61
CA VAL A 707 30.16 8.55 40.15
C VAL A 707 29.26 8.39 41.38
N TYR A 708 28.35 9.34 41.59
CA TYR A 708 27.35 9.25 42.65
C TYR A 708 26.05 8.66 42.09
N HIS A 709 25.63 7.51 42.60
CA HIS A 709 24.40 6.85 42.17
C HIS A 709 23.75 6.09 43.33
N GLY A 710 22.41 6.12 43.42
CA GLY A 710 21.66 5.37 44.45
C GLY A 710 22.00 5.74 45.91
N GLY A 711 22.58 6.91 46.15
CA GLY A 711 23.05 7.34 47.49
C GLY A 711 24.51 7.00 47.80
N ALA A 712 25.19 6.24 46.93
CA ALA A 712 26.57 5.79 47.11
C ALA A 712 27.54 6.44 46.11
N ASN A 713 28.79 6.62 46.54
CA ASN A 713 29.91 6.99 45.66
C ASN A 713 30.62 5.74 45.15
N PHE A 714 30.80 5.65 43.83
CA PHE A 714 31.59 4.63 43.15
C PHE A 714 32.81 5.30 42.51
N THR A 715 33.98 4.66 42.64
CA THR A 715 35.25 5.19 42.13
C THR A 715 35.99 4.14 41.30
N THR A 716 36.51 4.49 40.14
CA THR A 716 37.28 3.52 39.32
C THR A 716 38.65 3.24 39.94
N GLN A 717 39.03 1.97 40.09
CA GLN A 717 40.36 1.63 40.61
C GLN A 717 41.47 1.99 39.60
N PRO A 718 42.58 2.62 40.02
CA PRO A 718 43.68 3.00 39.10
C PRO A 718 44.43 1.82 38.47
N SER A 719 44.41 0.65 39.11
CA SER A 719 45.38 -0.43 38.91
C SER A 719 44.95 -1.57 38.00
N LYS A 720 43.69 -1.59 37.51
CA LYS A 720 43.18 -2.65 36.63
C LYS A 720 42.25 -2.10 35.54
N LEU A 721 42.86 -1.49 34.51
CA LEU A 721 42.20 -1.37 33.22
C LEU A 721 42.40 -2.69 32.45
N LEU A 722 41.41 -3.59 32.45
CA LEU A 722 41.46 -4.79 31.60
C LEU A 722 41.24 -4.38 30.14
N VAL A 723 42.33 -4.08 29.44
CA VAL A 723 42.33 -3.72 28.02
C VAL A 723 42.47 -4.97 27.16
N THR A 724 41.33 -5.56 26.77
CA THR A 724 41.27 -6.52 25.67
C THR A 724 41.19 -5.78 24.35
N SER A 725 42.36 -5.40 23.81
CA SER A 725 42.47 -5.12 22.37
C SER A 725 42.48 -6.47 21.65
N ASP A 726 41.35 -6.88 21.09
CA ASP A 726 41.32 -7.98 20.11
C ASP A 726 42.08 -7.56 18.85
N HIS A 727 43.39 -7.75 18.89
CA HIS A 727 44.26 -7.71 17.72
C HIS A 727 43.98 -8.95 16.88
N ASN A 728 42.89 -8.86 16.12
CA ASN A 728 42.42 -9.85 15.19
C ASN A 728 43.57 -10.19 14.21
N PRO A 729 44.24 -11.36 14.33
CA PRO A 729 45.50 -11.64 13.62
C PRO A 729 45.31 -11.87 12.11
N SER A 730 44.07 -11.82 11.64
CA SER A 730 43.71 -11.82 10.22
C SER A 730 44.23 -10.59 9.45
N MET A 731 44.43 -9.44 10.10
CA MET A 731 44.78 -8.18 9.42
C MET A 731 46.22 -8.11 8.89
N THR A 732 47.19 -8.81 9.50
CA THR A 732 48.55 -8.92 8.94
C THR A 732 48.56 -9.79 7.68
N HIS A 733 47.85 -10.91 7.70
CA HIS A 733 47.62 -11.74 6.50
C HIS A 733 46.88 -10.98 5.40
N LEU A 734 45.86 -10.17 5.76
CA LEU A 734 45.09 -9.40 4.78
C LEU A 734 45.92 -8.29 4.13
N ARG A 735 46.80 -7.59 4.86
CA ARG A 735 47.69 -6.58 4.26
C ARG A 735 48.71 -7.19 3.29
N LEU A 736 49.28 -8.36 3.62
CA LEU A 736 50.14 -9.12 2.71
C LEU A 736 49.38 -9.60 1.46
N SER A 737 48.16 -10.12 1.64
CA SER A 737 47.27 -10.55 0.55
C SER A 737 46.89 -9.39 -0.39
N MET A 738 46.48 -8.24 0.16
CA MET A 738 46.14 -7.05 -0.62
C MET A 738 47.33 -6.50 -1.40
N GLY A 739 48.55 -6.53 -0.83
CA GLY A 739 49.77 -6.16 -1.54
C GLY A 739 50.06 -7.08 -2.73
N LEU A 740 49.93 -8.40 -2.54
CA LEU A 740 50.09 -9.39 -3.62
C LEU A 740 49.03 -9.24 -4.73
N CYS A 741 47.76 -9.04 -4.37
CA CYS A 741 46.69 -8.80 -5.33
C CYS A 741 46.90 -7.53 -6.16
N LEU A 742 47.36 -6.43 -5.54
CA LEU A 742 47.63 -5.18 -6.25
C LEU A 742 48.74 -5.35 -7.30
N MET A 743 49.83 -6.05 -6.94
CA MET A 743 50.93 -6.36 -7.86
C MET A 743 50.47 -7.25 -9.03
N LEU A 744 49.61 -8.24 -8.78
CA LEU A 744 49.01 -9.09 -9.81
C LEU A 744 48.12 -8.30 -10.78
N LEU A 745 47.27 -7.39 -10.27
CA LEU A 745 46.41 -6.55 -11.11
C LEU A 745 47.21 -5.61 -12.02
N ILE A 746 48.31 -5.03 -11.52
CA ILE A 746 49.24 -4.22 -12.33
C ILE A 746 49.84 -5.08 -13.46
N LEU A 747 50.27 -6.30 -13.16
CA LEU A 747 50.84 -7.22 -14.17
C LEU A 747 49.82 -7.58 -15.27
N VAL A 748 48.56 -7.85 -14.88
CA VAL A 748 47.46 -8.15 -15.81
C VAL A 748 47.10 -6.93 -16.67
N GLY A 749 47.13 -5.71 -16.11
CA GLY A 749 46.91 -4.47 -16.87
C GLY A 749 47.97 -4.23 -17.96
N VAL A 750 49.25 -4.49 -17.64
CA VAL A 750 50.35 -4.42 -18.62
C VAL A 750 50.20 -5.49 -19.71
N MET A 751 49.82 -6.71 -19.35
CA MET A 751 49.53 -7.78 -20.32
C MET A 751 48.33 -7.43 -21.23
N GLY A 752 47.23 -6.93 -20.65
CA GLY A 752 46.01 -6.59 -21.38
C GLY A 752 46.17 -5.44 -22.38
N THR A 753 46.94 -4.42 -22.03
CA THR A 753 47.23 -3.28 -22.93
C THR A 753 48.04 -3.71 -24.16
N THR A 754 49.05 -4.57 -24.00
CA THR A 754 49.81 -5.13 -25.14
C THR A 754 48.96 -6.04 -26.04
N ALA A 755 47.99 -6.76 -25.47
CA ALA A 755 47.05 -7.58 -26.24
C ALA A 755 46.01 -6.74 -27.01
N TYR A 756 45.50 -5.65 -26.42
CA TYR A 756 44.49 -4.79 -27.05
C TYR A 756 45.04 -4.06 -28.29
N GLN A 757 46.28 -3.55 -28.24
CA GLN A 757 46.94 -2.92 -29.40
C GLN A 757 47.05 -3.83 -30.64
N LYS A 758 47.07 -5.16 -30.46
CA LYS A 758 47.13 -6.13 -31.57
C LYS A 758 45.80 -6.40 -32.28
N ARG A 759 44.64 -5.98 -31.73
CA ARG A 759 43.31 -6.37 -32.24
C ARG A 759 42.46 -5.24 -32.84
N ALA A 760 42.92 -3.99 -32.79
CA ALA A 760 42.16 -2.84 -33.28
C ALA A 760 42.10 -2.69 -34.82
N THR A 761 42.67 -3.62 -35.59
CA THR A 761 42.77 -3.58 -37.05
C THR A 761 41.94 -4.66 -37.74
N LEU A 762 40.61 -4.57 -37.68
CA LEU A 762 39.69 -5.37 -38.52
C LEU A 762 38.33 -4.66 -38.68
N PRO A 763 38.00 -4.10 -39.87
CA PRO A 763 36.76 -3.36 -40.11
C PRO A 763 35.61 -4.25 -40.60
N VAL A 764 34.37 -3.93 -40.20
CA VAL A 764 33.13 -4.67 -40.51
C VAL A 764 32.13 -3.76 -41.24
N ARG A 765 31.34 -4.33 -42.17
CA ARG A 765 30.43 -3.61 -43.11
C ARG A 765 28.93 -3.93 -42.82
N PRO A 766 27.97 -3.03 -43.13
CA PRO A 766 26.63 -3.09 -42.52
C PRO A 766 25.47 -3.68 -43.35
N SER A 767 24.34 -3.75 -42.65
CA SER A 767 22.96 -4.17 -42.90
C SER A 767 22.18 -3.61 -44.12
N ALA A 768 21.01 -4.22 -44.38
CA ALA A 768 19.93 -3.71 -45.23
C ALA A 768 18.53 -4.02 -44.64
N SER A 769 17.52 -3.25 -45.07
CA SER A 769 16.13 -3.11 -44.57
C SER A 769 15.07 -3.68 -45.53
N TYR A 770 13.78 -3.81 -45.13
CA TYR A 770 12.59 -3.56 -46.00
C TYR A 770 11.24 -3.41 -45.23
N HIS A 771 10.13 -3.14 -45.94
CA HIS A 771 8.95 -2.33 -45.50
C HIS A 771 7.55 -3.02 -45.55
N SER A 772 6.55 -2.32 -44.97
CA SER A 772 5.11 -2.60 -44.78
C SER A 772 4.17 -2.39 -46.01
N PRO A 773 2.85 -2.67 -45.86
CA PRO A 773 1.78 -1.78 -46.37
C PRO A 773 0.52 -1.64 -45.44
N GLU A 774 -0.46 -0.81 -45.83
CA GLU A 774 -1.62 -0.29 -45.04
C GLU A 774 -3.03 -0.74 -45.56
N LEU A 775 -4.11 -0.62 -44.75
CA LEU A 775 -5.47 -0.20 -45.23
C LEU A 775 -6.43 0.34 -44.13
N HIS A 776 -7.71 0.64 -44.46
CA HIS A 776 -8.52 1.73 -43.86
C HIS A 776 -9.99 1.39 -43.41
N SER A 777 -10.48 2.12 -42.37
CA SER A 777 -11.89 2.54 -42.10
C SER A 777 -12.97 1.46 -41.79
N THR A 778 -14.23 1.70 -41.34
CA THR A 778 -15.05 2.89 -40.94
C THR A 778 -16.03 2.49 -39.79
N ARG A 779 -16.83 3.42 -39.18
CA ARG A 779 -17.94 3.05 -38.25
C ARG A 779 -19.11 4.07 -38.18
N VAL A 780 -20.35 3.60 -37.94
CA VAL A 780 -21.65 4.33 -37.98
C VAL A 780 -22.53 3.94 -36.75
N PRO A 781 -23.46 4.78 -36.21
CA PRO A 781 -24.11 4.56 -34.91
C PRO A 781 -25.50 3.88 -34.92
N VAL A 782 -26.02 3.58 -33.71
CA VAL A 782 -27.14 2.66 -33.41
C VAL A 782 -28.45 3.39 -33.02
N ARG A 783 -29.62 2.77 -33.29
CA ARG A 783 -30.97 3.25 -32.90
C ARG A 783 -31.86 2.08 -32.44
N GLY A 784 -32.83 2.35 -31.55
CA GLY A 784 -33.61 1.32 -30.82
C GLY A 784 -34.75 0.63 -31.56
N ILE A 785 -35.32 -0.36 -30.88
CA ILE A 785 -36.29 -1.40 -31.32
C ILE A 785 -37.66 -0.82 -31.70
N ARG A 786 -38.38 -1.53 -32.57
CA ARG A 786 -39.83 -1.35 -32.81
C ARG A 786 -40.56 -2.69 -32.65
N GLU A 787 -41.79 -2.61 -32.14
CA GLU A 787 -42.77 -3.71 -32.21
C GLU A 787 -43.33 -3.82 -33.63
N VAL A 788 -43.75 -5.03 -34.00
CA VAL A 788 -44.37 -5.40 -35.29
C VAL A 788 -45.71 -6.07 -35.00
#